data_AF-A0A935W980-F1
#
_entry.id   AF-A0A935W980-F1
#
_cell.length_a   1.000
_cell.length_b   1.000
_cell.length_c   1.000
_cell.angle_alpha   90.00
_cell.angle_beta   90.00
_cell.angle_gamma   90.00
#
_symmetry.space_group_name_H-M   'P 1'
#
loop_
_entity.id
_entity.type
_entity.pdbx_description
1 polymer ?
#
loop_
_entity_poly.entity_id
_entity_poly.type
_entity_poly.pdbx_seq_one_letter_code
_entity_poly.pdbx_strand_id
1 'polypeptide(L)'
;MKFKIAVFLTLFTLINLVAQVDRKVQPKPGPAPEINLGEYETFTLTNGLKVFVIENHKLPKISFSLILDRDPILEKENAGYTELSGQLLRRGTATRTKDKIDEEIDFIGADLNTSSAGISGSALTKNFDKLMEIFSDVLLNSDFKQEELDKLKKQMLSNLASVKDDPEAIASNLRSVLTYGADHPYGEVMTEETVNSITLDMCKDYYKKYFKPNIGYLVFVGDINLKDAKKISEKYLGLWQKGDVEKVEFPLPKAPLITKVGISNRDASVQSVINVSYPVELKKNSPDLIKASVMSAILGGTFSARLNQNLREKHGYTYGAGSSLNSDKIIGSFNASATVRNSVTDSAVTEIFNEMKRIRNEKVEADELNRIKNYLNGSFSRSLESPQTIARFALNIAMYDLPKDYYKNYLKNLDNVTAEDVQEMAKKYLKPGNANIIVVGNAGEIADGLKKFSISGKIQYYDIYGNEYDPNLKKVEEGVTAESIIEKYIEATGGREKLSSITDKTMEFKGVVQGMNVKLTIAQKAPNKLFQELDFSVGKQTTIFDGEKGRVEGMGQVQNLEGEMLEDLKFQSILNSFLDYAKNNIKVELDGIETINGKDTYKIVTTIPSGKKTTHYYDKETSFKIREVNTINSPQGIFTQTIDLDDYKEVDGTKQPYKLTQSVGPQVIALEVTSIKMNIGLNDSMFELK
;
A
#
# COMPACT_ATOMS: atom_id res chain seq x y z
N MET A 1 -21.05 36.84 64.72
CA MET A 1 -20.41 36.11 63.60
C MET A 1 -21.27 34.92 63.12
N LYS A 2 -22.58 35.12 62.86
CA LYS A 2 -23.48 34.06 62.33
C LYS A 2 -24.45 34.54 61.25
N PHE A 3 -24.46 35.83 60.91
CA PHE A 3 -25.37 36.39 59.89
C PHE A 3 -24.70 36.72 58.55
N LYS A 4 -23.36 36.72 58.47
CA LYS A 4 -22.60 36.99 57.24
C LYS A 4 -22.18 35.73 56.45
N ILE A 5 -22.32 34.54 57.04
CA ILE A 5 -21.98 33.26 56.38
C ILE A 5 -23.19 32.68 55.62
N ALA A 6 -24.43 32.97 56.08
CA ALA A 6 -25.65 32.48 55.43
C ALA A 6 -25.93 33.17 54.08
N VAL A 7 -25.55 34.45 53.92
CA VAL A 7 -25.75 35.22 52.68
C VAL A 7 -24.73 34.82 51.59
N PHE A 8 -23.54 34.35 51.98
CA PHE A 8 -22.53 33.88 51.00
C PHE A 8 -22.85 32.47 50.46
N LEU A 9 -23.54 31.61 51.23
CA LEU A 9 -23.99 30.29 50.75
C LEU A 9 -25.28 30.33 49.91
N THR A 10 -26.11 31.36 50.08
CA THR A 10 -27.32 31.56 49.24
C THR A 10 -27.02 32.27 47.92
N LEU A 11 -25.92 33.03 47.80
CA LEU A 11 -25.49 33.57 46.51
C LEU A 11 -24.78 32.55 45.61
N PHE A 12 -24.20 31.48 46.16
CA PHE A 12 -23.54 30.42 45.38
C PHE A 12 -24.48 29.34 44.85
N THR A 13 -25.73 29.31 45.32
CA THR A 13 -26.74 28.31 44.91
C THR A 13 -27.68 28.82 43.81
N LEU A 14 -27.63 30.11 43.46
CA LEU A 14 -28.48 30.71 42.41
C LEU A 14 -27.83 30.85 41.03
N ILE A 15 -26.54 30.49 40.88
CA ILE A 15 -25.85 30.57 39.57
C ILE A 15 -25.93 29.25 38.78
N ASN A 16 -26.42 28.16 39.38
CA ASN A 16 -26.52 26.85 38.69
C ASN A 16 -27.86 26.58 37.99
N LEU A 17 -28.79 27.54 37.95
CA LEU A 17 -30.16 27.34 37.41
C LEU A 17 -30.43 27.94 36.02
N VAL A 18 -29.42 28.52 35.35
CA VAL A 18 -29.57 29.08 33.97
C VAL A 18 -28.62 28.44 32.95
N ALA A 19 -28.06 27.26 33.25
CA ALA A 19 -27.22 26.54 32.28
C ALA A 19 -27.58 25.05 32.17
N GLN A 20 -28.86 24.70 32.20
CA GLN A 20 -29.28 23.48 31.49
C GLN A 20 -29.24 23.81 29.99
N VAL A 21 -28.09 23.55 29.37
CA VAL A 21 -27.98 23.50 27.91
C VAL A 21 -28.97 22.44 27.45
N ASP A 22 -30.03 22.86 26.76
CA ASP A 22 -30.95 21.93 26.11
C ASP A 22 -30.17 21.18 25.02
N ARG A 23 -29.75 19.95 25.34
CA ARG A 23 -28.97 19.09 24.44
C ARG A 23 -29.78 18.60 23.25
N LYS A 24 -31.08 18.91 23.17
CA LYS A 24 -31.92 18.65 21.99
C LYS A 24 -31.86 19.80 20.97
N VAL A 25 -31.37 20.98 21.36
CA VAL A 25 -31.28 22.15 20.48
C VAL A 25 -29.81 22.37 20.12
N GLN A 26 -29.51 22.27 18.82
CA GLN A 26 -28.17 22.56 18.31
C GLN A 26 -27.79 24.01 18.66
N PRO A 27 -26.61 24.25 19.28
CA PRO A 27 -26.18 25.60 19.60
C PRO A 27 -26.09 26.43 18.32
N LYS A 28 -26.62 27.66 18.38
CA LYS A 28 -26.55 28.58 17.24
C LYS A 28 -25.08 28.90 16.95
N PRO A 29 -24.64 28.86 15.68
CA PRO A 29 -23.29 29.27 15.32
C PRO A 29 -23.01 30.70 15.79
N GLY A 30 -21.80 30.95 16.29
CA GLY A 30 -21.32 32.30 16.50
C GLY A 30 -21.24 33.08 15.18
N PRO A 31 -21.04 34.41 15.23
CA PRO A 31 -20.78 35.20 14.02
C PRO A 31 -19.58 34.64 13.27
N ALA A 32 -19.66 34.61 11.93
CA ALA A 32 -18.57 34.13 11.10
C ALA A 32 -17.31 34.99 11.37
N PRO A 33 -16.16 34.39 11.74
CA PRO A 33 -14.95 35.14 11.99
C PRO A 33 -14.49 35.85 10.72
N GLU A 34 -13.98 37.08 10.85
CA GLU A 34 -13.33 37.76 9.73
C GLU A 34 -12.08 36.98 9.31
N ILE A 35 -12.02 36.62 8.03
CA ILE A 35 -10.88 35.91 7.46
C ILE A 35 -9.70 36.88 7.37
N ASN A 36 -8.73 36.73 8.25
CA ASN A 36 -7.43 37.35 8.07
C ASN A 36 -6.48 36.32 7.44
N LEU A 37 -6.30 36.41 6.11
CA LEU A 37 -5.21 35.70 5.45
C LEU A 37 -3.93 36.38 5.89
N GLY A 38 -3.15 35.71 6.75
CA GLY A 38 -1.88 36.25 7.21
C GLY A 38 -0.98 36.66 6.04
N GLU A 39 -0.16 37.67 6.28
CA GLU A 39 0.70 38.23 5.25
C GLU A 39 1.90 37.29 4.98
N TYR A 40 2.38 37.32 3.74
CA TYR A 40 3.63 36.68 3.36
C TYR A 40 4.48 37.69 2.61
N GLU A 41 5.78 37.61 2.81
CA GLU A 41 6.76 38.38 2.06
C GLU A 41 7.52 37.47 1.11
N THR A 42 8.07 38.04 0.04
CA THR A 42 8.83 37.26 -0.94
C THR A 42 9.99 38.06 -1.51
N PHE A 43 11.06 37.35 -1.85
CA PHE A 43 12.21 37.88 -2.57
C PHE A 43 12.78 36.81 -3.50
N THR A 44 13.66 37.20 -4.41
CA THR A 44 14.36 36.27 -5.32
C THR A 44 15.85 36.47 -5.17
N LEU A 45 16.58 35.37 -4.95
CA LEU A 45 18.05 35.38 -4.95
C LEU A 45 18.58 35.60 -6.38
N THR A 46 19.82 36.05 -6.49
CA THR A 46 20.47 36.29 -7.79
C THR A 46 20.60 35.03 -8.66
N ASN A 47 20.59 33.84 -8.06
CA ASN A 47 20.58 32.54 -8.74
C ASN A 47 19.18 32.08 -9.21
N GLY A 48 18.14 32.89 -8.97
CA GLY A 48 16.77 32.62 -9.40
C GLY A 48 15.90 31.88 -8.38
N LEU A 49 16.42 31.49 -7.22
CA LEU A 49 15.62 30.87 -6.16
C LEU A 49 14.60 31.86 -5.61
N LYS A 50 13.32 31.51 -5.70
CA LYS A 50 12.23 32.31 -5.13
C LYS A 50 12.01 31.91 -3.67
N VAL A 51 12.02 32.90 -2.78
CA VAL A 51 11.88 32.68 -1.34
C VAL A 51 10.60 33.33 -0.83
N PHE A 52 9.85 32.60 0.00
CA PHE A 52 8.63 33.05 0.67
C PHE A 52 8.86 33.01 2.17
N VAL A 53 8.42 34.04 2.88
CA VAL A 53 8.61 34.19 4.33
C VAL A 53 7.26 34.46 4.98
N ILE A 54 6.87 33.57 5.88
CA ILE A 54 5.65 33.69 6.69
C ILE A 54 6.13 33.84 8.13
N GLU A 55 6.23 35.09 8.57
CA GLU A 55 6.69 35.47 9.89
C GLU A 55 5.65 35.06 10.95
N ASN A 56 6.10 34.33 11.98
CA ASN A 56 5.28 33.93 13.10
C ASN A 56 6.11 33.70 14.37
N HIS A 57 6.07 34.67 15.27
CA HIS A 57 6.82 34.67 16.53
C HIS A 57 6.11 33.97 17.71
N LYS A 58 5.04 33.21 17.48
CA LYS A 58 4.30 32.54 18.58
C LYS A 58 5.12 31.46 19.29
N LEU A 59 5.99 30.78 18.55
CA LEU A 59 6.87 29.73 19.06
C LEU A 59 8.28 29.97 18.52
N PRO A 60 9.35 29.73 19.31
CA PRO A 60 10.72 29.88 18.86
C PRO A 60 11.15 28.69 17.99
N LYS A 61 10.45 28.49 16.87
CA LYS A 61 10.64 27.41 15.91
C LYS A 61 10.52 27.98 14.50
N ILE A 62 11.41 27.53 13.63
CA ILE A 62 11.38 27.84 12.20
C ILE A 62 11.30 26.53 11.42
N SER A 63 10.46 26.49 10.41
CA SER A 63 10.36 25.40 9.45
C SER A 63 10.67 25.93 8.05
N PHE A 64 11.28 25.09 7.21
CA PHE A 64 11.48 25.40 5.81
C PHE A 64 11.03 24.27 4.90
N SER A 65 10.68 24.60 3.66
CA SER A 65 10.46 23.64 2.58
C SER A 65 11.02 24.21 1.28
N LEU A 66 11.96 23.47 0.69
CA LEU A 66 12.43 23.65 -0.68
C LEU A 66 11.67 22.69 -1.58
N ILE A 67 11.00 23.23 -2.60
CA ILE A 67 10.19 22.47 -3.57
C ILE A 67 10.69 22.80 -4.97
N LEU A 68 10.94 21.78 -5.78
CA LEU A 68 11.35 21.89 -7.17
C LEU A 68 10.13 21.75 -8.08
N ASP A 69 9.79 22.81 -8.80
CA ASP A 69 8.71 22.83 -9.78
C ASP A 69 9.20 22.28 -11.12
N ARG A 70 9.27 20.95 -11.20
CA ARG A 70 9.58 20.20 -12.42
C ARG A 70 8.35 19.48 -12.94
N ASP A 71 8.39 19.14 -14.22
CA ASP A 71 7.41 18.22 -14.80
C ASP A 71 7.63 16.79 -14.25
N PRO A 72 6.59 15.94 -14.23
CA PRO A 72 6.71 14.52 -13.95
C PRO A 72 7.69 13.84 -14.91
N ILE A 73 8.29 12.75 -14.44
CA ILE A 73 9.29 11.98 -15.19
C ILE A 73 8.74 10.59 -15.41
N LEU A 74 8.85 10.10 -16.64
CA LEU A 74 8.57 8.72 -17.00
C LEU A 74 9.86 7.92 -16.85
N GLU A 75 9.89 6.98 -15.92
CA GLU A 75 11.07 6.23 -15.48
C GLU A 75 11.27 4.89 -16.21
N LYS A 76 10.19 4.34 -16.76
CA LYS A 76 10.06 3.11 -17.55
C LYS A 76 10.70 1.90 -16.87
N GLU A 77 11.66 1.27 -17.53
CA GLU A 77 12.38 0.08 -17.05
C GLU A 77 13.19 0.33 -15.78
N ASN A 78 13.29 1.58 -15.31
CA ASN A 78 14.00 1.97 -14.09
C ASN A 78 13.06 2.66 -13.07
N ALA A 79 11.75 2.40 -13.14
CA ALA A 79 10.76 2.93 -12.20
C ALA A 79 11.20 2.75 -10.74
N GLY A 80 11.34 3.88 -10.04
CA GLY A 80 11.82 4.02 -8.67
C GLY A 80 13.12 4.82 -8.54
N TYR A 81 13.87 5.05 -9.63
CA TYR A 81 15.15 5.76 -9.57
C TYR A 81 15.00 7.20 -9.09
N THR A 82 13.91 7.90 -9.42
CA THR A 82 13.73 9.29 -8.96
C THR A 82 13.52 9.35 -7.45
N GLU A 83 12.75 8.40 -6.90
CA GLU A 83 12.54 8.26 -5.45
C GLU A 83 13.86 7.93 -4.74
N LEU A 84 14.59 6.93 -5.23
CA LEU A 84 15.89 6.54 -4.67
C LEU A 84 16.89 7.70 -4.72
N SER A 85 16.90 8.49 -5.79
CA SER A 85 17.73 9.69 -5.88
C SER A 85 17.43 10.70 -4.78
N GLY A 86 16.14 10.93 -4.50
CA GLY A 86 15.70 11.82 -3.43
C GLY A 86 16.08 11.32 -2.04
N GLN A 87 16.05 10.00 -1.82
CA GLN A 87 16.49 9.39 -0.57
C GLN A 87 18.01 9.43 -0.42
N LEU A 88 18.76 9.26 -1.51
CA LEU A 88 20.22 9.32 -1.52
C LEU A 88 20.79 10.68 -1.09
N LEU A 89 20.05 11.78 -1.28
CA LEU A 89 20.47 13.13 -0.86
C LEU A 89 20.96 13.17 0.59
N ARG A 90 20.22 12.53 1.51
CA ARG A 90 20.54 12.52 2.95
C ARG A 90 21.49 11.36 3.34
N ARG A 91 21.99 10.56 2.39
CA ARG A 91 22.86 9.40 2.67
C ARG A 91 24.35 9.73 2.78
N GLY A 92 24.68 11.01 2.70
CA GLY A 92 26.02 11.51 2.95
C GLY A 92 26.35 12.70 2.06
N THR A 93 27.37 13.44 2.46
CA THR A 93 27.97 14.52 1.68
C THR A 93 29.46 14.27 1.56
N ALA A 94 30.15 15.08 0.77
CA ALA A 94 31.62 15.06 0.71
C ALA A 94 32.29 15.27 2.08
N THR A 95 31.59 15.90 3.04
CA THR A 95 32.14 16.26 4.36
C THR A 95 31.49 15.54 5.54
N ARG A 96 30.33 14.89 5.35
CA ARG A 96 29.58 14.21 6.40
C ARG A 96 29.11 12.83 5.98
N THR A 97 29.29 11.85 6.86
CA THR A 97 28.63 10.54 6.71
C THR A 97 27.14 10.67 7.05
N LYS A 98 26.32 9.71 6.57
CA LYS A 98 24.91 9.62 6.95
C LYS A 98 24.70 9.66 8.46
N ASP A 99 25.42 8.82 9.20
CA ASP A 99 25.29 8.74 10.66
C ASP A 99 25.65 10.06 11.33
N LYS A 100 26.60 10.81 10.77
CA LYS A 100 26.95 12.12 11.30
C LYS A 100 25.86 13.16 11.03
N ILE A 101 25.22 13.12 9.86
CA ILE A 101 24.07 13.97 9.55
C ILE A 101 22.95 13.69 10.54
N ASP A 102 22.63 12.42 10.77
CA ASP A 102 21.55 12.02 11.68
C ASP A 102 21.86 12.43 13.14
N GLU A 103 23.07 12.18 13.62
CA GLU A 103 23.52 12.59 14.95
C GLU A 103 23.45 14.12 15.13
N GLU A 104 23.92 14.91 14.15
CA GLU A 104 23.88 16.37 14.24
C GLU A 104 22.45 16.92 14.23
N ILE A 105 21.55 16.31 13.45
CA ILE A 105 20.13 16.69 13.39
C ILE A 105 19.42 16.35 14.70
N ASP A 106 19.63 15.14 15.23
CA ASP A 106 19.05 14.69 16.50
C ASP A 106 19.56 15.52 17.68
N PHE A 107 20.86 15.83 17.70
CA PHE A 107 21.49 16.62 18.77
C PHE A 107 20.88 18.01 18.91
N ILE A 108 20.48 18.63 17.79
CA ILE A 108 19.84 19.95 17.80
C ILE A 108 18.31 19.88 17.92
N GLY A 109 17.74 18.68 18.04
CA GLY A 109 16.30 18.43 18.10
C GLY A 109 15.56 18.92 16.86
N ALA A 110 16.16 18.73 15.68
CA ALA A 110 15.62 19.14 14.40
C ALA A 110 15.08 17.95 13.61
N ASP A 111 14.33 18.27 12.54
CA ASP A 111 13.94 17.32 11.51
C ASP A 111 14.51 17.79 10.16
N LEU A 112 14.91 16.84 9.31
CA LEU A 112 15.33 17.10 7.93
C LEU A 112 14.92 15.94 7.02
N ASN A 113 14.03 16.19 6.06
CA ASN A 113 13.52 15.16 5.16
C ASN A 113 13.83 15.53 3.71
N THR A 114 14.28 14.56 2.93
CA THR A 114 14.56 14.71 1.50
C THR A 114 13.58 13.89 0.66
N SER A 115 13.33 14.34 -0.56
CA SER A 115 12.46 13.68 -1.53
C SER A 115 13.01 13.90 -2.93
N SER A 116 12.42 13.24 -3.92
CA SER A 116 12.83 13.42 -5.33
C SER A 116 12.64 14.87 -5.79
N ALA A 117 11.71 15.62 -5.21
CA ALA A 117 11.34 16.97 -5.65
C ALA A 117 11.64 18.06 -4.61
N GLY A 118 12.42 17.80 -3.57
CA GLY A 118 12.67 18.82 -2.56
C GLY A 118 13.22 18.33 -1.22
N ILE A 119 13.42 19.29 -0.31
CA ILE A 119 13.92 19.06 1.05
C ILE A 119 13.10 19.92 2.01
N SER A 120 12.74 19.37 3.17
CA SER A 120 12.03 20.10 4.23
C SER A 120 12.70 19.87 5.57
N GLY A 121 12.53 20.79 6.50
CA GLY A 121 13.08 20.63 7.84
C GLY A 121 12.53 21.63 8.83
N SER A 122 12.78 21.38 10.11
CA SER A 122 12.39 22.30 11.18
C SER A 122 13.33 22.22 12.38
N ALA A 123 13.56 23.35 13.04
CA ALA A 123 14.35 23.42 14.27
C ALA A 123 13.87 24.57 15.16
N LEU A 124 14.29 24.54 16.43
CA LEU A 124 14.18 25.71 17.31
C LEU A 124 15.01 26.88 16.72
N THR A 125 14.54 28.12 16.88
CA THR A 125 15.17 29.33 16.31
C THR A 125 16.68 29.40 16.58
N LYS A 126 17.09 29.09 17.83
CA LYS A 126 18.50 29.09 18.25
C LYS A 126 19.40 28.14 17.47
N ASN A 127 18.84 27.06 16.92
CA ASN A 127 19.57 26.01 16.20
C ASN A 127 19.34 26.07 14.68
N PHE A 128 18.56 27.04 14.19
CA PHE A 128 18.14 27.08 12.80
C PHE A 128 19.29 27.36 11.83
N ASP A 129 20.26 28.20 12.22
CA ASP A 129 21.48 28.43 11.41
C ASP A 129 22.26 27.12 11.21
N LYS A 130 22.37 26.27 12.25
CA LYS A 130 23.02 24.96 12.15
C LYS A 130 22.22 23.98 11.27
N LEU A 131 20.89 23.98 11.37
CA LEU A 131 20.06 23.19 10.46
C LEU A 131 20.25 23.63 9.00
N MET A 132 20.30 24.94 8.73
CA MET A 132 20.51 25.49 7.38
C MET A 132 21.91 25.14 6.84
N GLU A 133 22.92 25.06 7.70
CA GLU A 133 24.25 24.54 7.34
C GLU A 133 24.17 23.10 6.84
N ILE A 134 23.56 22.20 7.62
CA ILE A 134 23.42 20.77 7.27
C ILE A 134 22.58 20.62 6.00
N PHE A 135 21.45 21.34 5.91
CA PHE A 135 20.60 21.35 4.73
C PHE A 135 21.36 21.79 3.48
N SER A 136 22.14 22.86 3.55
CA SER A 136 22.92 23.34 2.40
C SER A 136 23.97 22.34 1.95
N ASP A 137 24.62 21.65 2.90
CA ASP A 137 25.61 20.62 2.58
C ASP A 137 24.94 19.41 1.91
N VAL A 138 23.80 18.97 2.44
CA VAL A 138 22.97 17.89 1.85
C VAL A 138 22.47 18.27 0.46
N LEU A 139 22.07 19.52 0.24
CA LEU A 139 21.52 19.98 -1.03
C LEU A 139 22.60 20.19 -2.10
N LEU A 140 23.79 20.66 -1.72
CA LEU A 140 24.82 21.11 -2.66
C LEU A 140 25.95 20.11 -2.84
N ASN A 141 26.29 19.34 -1.80
CA ASN A 141 27.48 18.50 -1.73
C ASN A 141 27.16 17.03 -1.46
N SER A 142 25.93 16.57 -1.78
CA SER A 142 25.56 15.17 -1.59
C SER A 142 26.49 14.24 -2.38
N ASP A 143 26.96 13.18 -1.72
CA ASP A 143 27.88 12.20 -2.29
C ASP A 143 27.20 10.83 -2.38
N PHE A 144 26.64 10.55 -3.56
CA PHE A 144 25.90 9.32 -3.81
C PHE A 144 26.85 8.13 -3.93
N LYS A 145 26.74 7.18 -2.99
CA LYS A 145 27.58 5.98 -2.90
C LYS A 145 26.80 4.71 -3.27
N GLN A 146 27.46 3.76 -3.91
CA GLN A 146 26.86 2.48 -4.31
C GLN A 146 26.33 1.70 -3.10
N GLU A 147 27.08 1.65 -2.01
CA GLU A 147 26.68 0.94 -0.79
C GLU A 147 25.35 1.47 -0.22
N GLU A 148 25.12 2.78 -0.27
CA GLU A 148 23.88 3.39 0.21
C GLU A 148 22.72 3.14 -0.76
N LEU A 149 22.98 3.13 -2.08
CA LEU A 149 21.98 2.72 -3.06
C LEU A 149 21.57 1.25 -2.85
N ASP A 150 22.53 0.35 -2.61
CA ASP A 150 22.23 -1.07 -2.38
C ASP A 150 21.38 -1.29 -1.13
N LYS A 151 21.65 -0.53 -0.05
CA LYS A 151 20.81 -0.53 1.17
C LYS A 151 19.39 -0.05 0.87
N LEU A 152 19.26 1.04 0.12
CA LEU A 152 17.95 1.58 -0.25
C LEU A 152 17.16 0.65 -1.17
N LYS A 153 17.81 0.02 -2.16
CA LYS A 153 17.19 -1.00 -3.02
C LYS A 153 16.68 -2.16 -2.18
N LYS A 154 17.47 -2.66 -1.23
CA LYS A 154 17.01 -3.72 -0.31
C LYS A 154 15.79 -3.30 0.51
N GLN A 155 15.77 -2.09 1.05
CA GLN A 155 14.61 -1.56 1.78
C GLN A 155 13.38 -1.44 0.88
N MET A 156 13.55 -0.93 -0.33
CA MET A 156 12.48 -0.79 -1.31
C MET A 156 11.92 -2.15 -1.77
N LEU A 157 12.77 -3.15 -2.01
CA LEU A 157 12.35 -4.51 -2.32
C LEU A 157 11.55 -5.16 -1.18
N SER A 158 11.97 -4.96 0.08
CA SER A 158 11.19 -5.41 1.24
C SER A 158 9.81 -4.74 1.33
N ASN A 159 9.71 -3.45 0.98
CA ASN A 159 8.42 -2.75 0.91
C ASN A 159 7.56 -3.24 -0.26
N LEU A 160 8.15 -3.57 -1.40
CA LEU A 160 7.42 -4.14 -2.53
C LEU A 160 6.89 -5.55 -2.24
N ALA A 161 7.57 -6.31 -1.38
CA ALA A 161 7.09 -7.63 -0.97
C ALA A 161 5.74 -7.55 -0.25
N SER A 162 5.54 -6.57 0.65
CA SER A 162 4.25 -6.41 1.36
C SER A 162 3.12 -5.93 0.46
N VAL A 163 3.42 -5.19 -0.62
CA VAL A 163 2.43 -4.75 -1.62
C VAL A 163 1.76 -5.94 -2.31
N LYS A 164 2.45 -7.09 -2.47
CA LYS A 164 1.90 -8.27 -3.15
C LYS A 164 0.74 -8.92 -2.40
N ASP A 165 0.66 -8.71 -1.09
CA ASP A 165 -0.36 -9.34 -0.23
C ASP A 165 -1.50 -8.39 0.15
N ASP A 166 -1.36 -7.08 -0.10
CA ASP A 166 -2.34 -6.04 0.23
C ASP A 166 -3.27 -5.73 -0.96
N PRO A 167 -4.58 -6.07 -0.88
CA PRO A 167 -5.52 -5.81 -1.97
C PRO A 167 -5.73 -4.32 -2.28
N GLU A 168 -5.56 -3.41 -1.30
CA GLU A 168 -5.65 -1.95 -1.54
C GLU A 168 -4.42 -1.46 -2.32
N ALA A 169 -3.23 -1.98 -2.00
CA ALA A 169 -2.00 -1.65 -2.73
C ALA A 169 -2.05 -2.15 -4.17
N ILE A 170 -2.52 -3.39 -4.40
CA ILE A 170 -2.78 -3.94 -5.73
C ILE A 170 -3.79 -3.07 -6.49
N ALA A 171 -4.91 -2.70 -5.83
CA ALA A 171 -5.92 -1.85 -6.46
C ALA A 171 -5.35 -0.47 -6.85
N SER A 172 -4.41 0.05 -6.06
CA SER A 172 -3.71 1.30 -6.38
C SER A 172 -2.83 1.16 -7.63
N ASN A 173 -2.08 0.06 -7.79
CA ASN A 173 -1.30 -0.22 -9.00
C ASN A 173 -2.19 -0.28 -10.23
N LEU A 174 -3.26 -1.10 -10.19
CA LEU A 174 -4.22 -1.19 -11.27
C LEU A 174 -4.86 0.17 -11.57
N ARG A 175 -5.20 0.96 -10.54
CA ARG A 175 -5.77 2.30 -10.73
C ARG A 175 -4.80 3.23 -11.45
N SER A 176 -3.53 3.23 -11.10
CA SER A 176 -2.51 4.02 -11.80
C SER A 176 -2.47 3.65 -13.28
N VAL A 177 -2.31 2.36 -13.61
CA VAL A 177 -2.19 1.87 -14.99
C VAL A 177 -3.49 2.10 -15.78
N LEU A 178 -4.66 1.76 -15.24
CA LEU A 178 -5.92 1.84 -15.98
C LEU A 178 -6.45 3.27 -16.12
N THR A 179 -6.10 4.17 -15.20
CA THR A 179 -6.51 5.57 -15.24
C THR A 179 -5.61 6.39 -16.16
N TYR A 180 -4.29 6.19 -16.09
CA TYR A 180 -3.33 7.05 -16.79
C TYR A 180 -2.60 6.35 -17.95
N GLY A 181 -2.59 5.02 -18.00
CA GLY A 181 -1.79 4.24 -18.93
C GLY A 181 -0.34 4.08 -18.46
N ALA A 182 0.28 2.94 -18.78
CA ALA A 182 1.65 2.63 -18.39
C ALA A 182 2.69 3.59 -19.02
N ASP A 183 2.36 4.22 -20.15
CA ASP A 183 3.23 5.19 -20.84
C ASP A 183 3.12 6.63 -20.29
N HIS A 184 2.45 6.82 -19.15
CA HIS A 184 2.30 8.11 -18.48
C HIS A 184 2.94 8.09 -17.09
N PRO A 185 3.65 9.14 -16.64
CA PRO A 185 4.31 9.16 -15.33
C PRO A 185 3.42 8.81 -14.13
N TYR A 186 2.13 9.18 -14.20
CA TYR A 186 1.15 8.84 -13.14
C TYR A 186 0.64 7.39 -13.18
N GLY A 187 0.94 6.66 -14.24
CA GLY A 187 0.53 5.27 -14.45
C GLY A 187 1.65 4.25 -14.23
N GLU A 188 2.87 4.70 -13.95
CA GLU A 188 4.01 3.79 -13.72
C GLU A 188 3.87 3.03 -12.40
N VAL A 189 4.29 1.77 -12.42
CA VAL A 189 4.28 0.88 -11.27
C VAL A 189 5.69 0.33 -11.07
N MET A 190 6.20 0.44 -9.84
CA MET A 190 7.49 -0.12 -9.47
C MET A 190 7.38 -1.63 -9.31
N THR A 191 8.36 -2.36 -9.82
CA THR A 191 8.49 -3.81 -9.66
C THR A 191 9.88 -4.16 -9.12
N GLU A 192 10.08 -5.42 -8.73
CA GLU A 192 11.41 -5.88 -8.32
C GLU A 192 12.42 -5.75 -9.47
N GLU A 193 11.98 -5.98 -10.71
CA GLU A 193 12.80 -5.83 -11.91
C GLU A 193 13.23 -4.38 -12.11
N THR A 194 12.28 -3.43 -12.06
CA THR A 194 12.59 -2.01 -12.25
C THR A 194 13.44 -1.45 -11.13
N VAL A 195 13.29 -1.93 -9.90
CA VAL A 195 14.17 -1.50 -8.79
C VAL A 195 15.58 -2.07 -8.97
N ASN A 196 15.69 -3.33 -9.39
CA ASN A 196 16.98 -3.99 -9.60
C ASN A 196 17.77 -3.41 -10.77
N SER A 197 17.12 -2.84 -11.80
CA SER A 197 17.79 -2.17 -12.93
C SER A 197 18.41 -0.81 -12.57
N ILE A 198 17.98 -0.17 -11.47
CA ILE A 198 18.45 1.17 -11.08
C ILE A 198 19.96 1.16 -10.80
N THR A 199 20.66 2.09 -11.45
CA THR A 199 22.11 2.33 -11.30
C THR A 199 22.41 3.62 -10.54
N LEU A 200 23.61 3.71 -9.97
CA LEU A 200 24.06 4.90 -9.24
C LEU A 200 24.18 6.14 -10.16
N ASP A 201 24.57 5.94 -11.41
CA ASP A 201 24.75 7.04 -12.36
C ASP A 201 23.41 7.68 -12.74
N MET A 202 22.35 6.88 -12.92
CA MET A 202 20.99 7.41 -13.10
C MET A 202 20.59 8.35 -11.95
N CYS A 203 20.90 7.97 -10.71
CA CYS A 203 20.58 8.79 -9.55
C CYS A 203 21.42 10.07 -9.49
N LYS A 204 22.72 9.99 -9.81
CA LYS A 204 23.60 11.15 -9.89
C LYS A 204 23.16 12.12 -10.98
N ASP A 205 22.76 11.61 -12.14
CA ASP A 205 22.32 12.42 -13.26
C ASP A 205 20.97 13.07 -12.98
N TYR A 206 20.07 12.37 -12.30
CA TYR A 206 18.83 12.96 -11.78
C TYR A 206 19.12 14.17 -10.88
N TYR A 207 19.99 14.00 -9.87
CA TYR A 207 20.37 15.07 -8.97
C TYR A 207 20.97 16.26 -9.73
N LYS A 208 21.94 16.01 -10.62
CA LYS A 208 22.58 17.06 -11.43
C LYS A 208 21.60 17.78 -12.36
N LYS A 209 20.63 17.07 -12.94
CA LYS A 209 19.67 17.64 -13.90
C LYS A 209 18.61 18.49 -13.21
N TYR A 210 18.00 17.98 -12.14
CA TYR A 210 16.78 18.59 -11.58
C TYR A 210 17.00 19.44 -10.33
N PHE A 211 18.06 19.26 -9.55
CA PHE A 211 18.30 20.09 -8.35
C PHE A 211 18.93 21.43 -8.74
N LYS A 212 18.08 22.36 -9.20
CA LYS A 212 18.46 23.72 -9.62
C LYS A 212 17.67 24.80 -8.88
N PRO A 213 18.30 25.95 -8.53
CA PRO A 213 17.65 27.04 -7.81
C PRO A 213 16.56 27.73 -8.62
N ASN A 214 16.73 27.84 -9.95
CA ASN A 214 15.82 28.59 -10.83
C ASN A 214 14.47 27.90 -11.09
N ILE A 215 14.30 26.64 -10.65
CA ILE A 215 13.00 25.96 -10.60
C ILE A 215 12.54 25.72 -9.15
N GLY A 216 13.27 26.26 -8.18
CA GLY A 216 13.03 26.05 -6.76
C GLY A 216 12.16 27.14 -6.14
N TYR A 217 11.35 26.72 -5.17
CA TYR A 217 10.63 27.57 -4.23
C TYR A 217 11.07 27.21 -2.82
N LEU A 218 11.65 28.16 -2.10
CA LEU A 218 12.00 28.02 -0.69
C LEU A 218 10.99 28.76 0.18
N VAL A 219 10.37 28.08 1.11
CA VAL A 219 9.34 28.66 1.99
C VAL A 219 9.79 28.54 3.43
N PHE A 220 9.92 29.67 4.13
CA PHE A 220 10.15 29.75 5.56
C PHE A 220 8.86 30.08 6.31
N VAL A 221 8.63 29.39 7.42
CA VAL A 221 7.48 29.61 8.31
C VAL A 221 7.95 29.56 9.76
N GLY A 222 7.70 30.60 10.54
CA GLY A 222 7.99 30.60 11.98
C GLY A 222 8.69 31.87 12.46
N ASP A 223 9.48 31.74 13.53
CA ASP A 223 10.16 32.83 14.22
C ASP A 223 11.36 33.38 13.42
N ILE A 224 11.08 33.93 12.24
CA ILE A 224 12.04 34.48 11.30
C ILE A 224 11.41 35.64 10.51
N ASN A 225 12.14 36.77 10.44
CA ASN A 225 11.74 37.92 9.63
C ASN A 225 12.38 37.89 8.24
N LEU A 226 11.89 38.73 7.33
CA LEU A 226 12.40 38.82 5.95
C LEU A 226 13.91 39.07 5.86
N LYS A 227 14.44 39.95 6.72
CA LYS A 227 15.87 40.32 6.71
C LYS A 227 16.75 39.12 7.07
N ASP A 228 16.38 38.38 8.11
CA ASP A 228 17.10 37.20 8.56
C ASP A 228 16.96 36.04 7.57
N ALA A 229 15.76 35.84 7.00
CA ALA A 229 15.54 34.87 5.93
C ALA A 229 16.40 35.16 4.69
N LYS A 230 16.51 36.44 4.29
CA LYS A 230 17.38 36.86 3.19
C LYS A 230 18.84 36.56 3.49
N LYS A 231 19.32 36.95 4.68
CA LYS A 231 20.71 36.70 5.11
C LYS A 231 21.05 35.21 5.13
N ILE A 232 20.18 34.37 5.69
CA ILE A 232 20.41 32.91 5.75
C ILE A 232 20.38 32.29 4.36
N SER A 233 19.46 32.73 3.49
CA SER A 233 19.34 32.21 2.13
C SER A 233 20.56 32.58 1.29
N GLU A 234 21.04 33.82 1.38
CA GLU A 234 22.25 34.26 0.69
C GLU A 234 23.50 33.53 1.20
N LYS A 235 23.63 33.37 2.52
CA LYS A 235 24.76 32.66 3.16
C LYS A 235 24.89 31.22 2.68
N TYR A 236 23.77 30.48 2.66
CA TYR A 236 23.80 29.03 2.45
C TYR A 236 23.48 28.59 1.02
N LEU A 237 22.70 29.37 0.27
CA LEU A 237 22.22 28.98 -1.06
C LEU A 237 22.67 29.95 -2.15
N GLY A 238 23.35 31.05 -1.82
CA GLY A 238 23.79 32.06 -2.80
C GLY A 238 24.77 31.52 -3.85
N LEU A 239 25.53 30.47 -3.52
CA LEU A 239 26.47 29.82 -4.45
C LEU A 239 25.82 28.71 -5.30
N TRP A 240 24.57 28.34 -5.03
CA TRP A 240 23.87 27.31 -5.79
C TRP A 240 23.67 27.78 -7.23
N GLN A 241 24.20 27.02 -8.19
CA GLN A 241 24.23 27.40 -9.59
C GLN A 241 22.91 27.08 -10.30
N LYS A 242 22.40 28.06 -11.05
CA LYS A 242 21.28 27.86 -11.98
C LYS A 242 21.65 26.86 -13.08
N GLY A 243 20.65 26.26 -13.70
CA GLY A 243 20.83 25.37 -14.84
C GLY A 243 19.55 25.21 -15.64
N ASP A 244 19.69 24.62 -16.82
CA ASP A 244 18.56 24.36 -17.71
C ASP A 244 17.85 23.08 -17.28
N VAL A 245 16.53 23.16 -17.17
CA VAL A 245 15.65 22.02 -16.90
C VAL A 245 14.63 21.96 -18.03
N GLU A 246 14.76 20.94 -18.87
CA GLU A 246 13.88 20.74 -20.01
C GLU A 246 12.46 20.40 -19.54
N LYS A 247 11.48 20.92 -20.26
CA LYS A 247 10.10 20.48 -20.12
C LYS A 247 9.90 19.18 -20.88
N VAL A 248 9.19 18.25 -20.26
CA VAL A 248 8.89 16.96 -20.87
C VAL A 248 7.42 16.94 -21.27
N GLU A 249 7.15 16.58 -22.52
CA GLU A 249 5.80 16.33 -22.98
C GLU A 249 5.51 14.84 -22.98
N PHE A 250 4.32 14.47 -22.51
CA PHE A 250 3.80 13.11 -22.55
C PHE A 250 2.33 13.13 -22.97
N PRO A 251 1.83 12.06 -23.60
CA PRO A 251 0.46 12.01 -24.08
C PRO A 251 -0.52 12.12 -22.91
N LEU A 252 -1.45 13.08 -22.98
CA LEU A 252 -2.45 13.23 -21.94
C LEU A 252 -3.41 12.03 -21.93
N PRO A 253 -3.62 11.40 -20.76
CA PRO A 253 -4.51 10.27 -20.63
C PRO A 253 -5.95 10.70 -20.81
N LYS A 254 -6.74 9.85 -21.45
CA LYS A 254 -8.14 10.12 -21.77
C LYS A 254 -9.05 9.16 -21.03
N ALA A 255 -10.22 9.66 -20.62
CA ALA A 255 -11.27 8.81 -20.08
C ALA A 255 -11.69 7.76 -21.10
N PRO A 256 -12.03 6.53 -20.67
CA PRO A 256 -12.39 5.47 -21.60
C PRO A 256 -13.70 5.81 -22.33
N LEU A 257 -13.81 5.43 -23.60
CA LEU A 257 -15.02 5.70 -24.41
C LEU A 257 -16.23 4.89 -23.98
N ILE A 258 -16.00 3.79 -23.28
CA ILE A 258 -17.01 2.89 -22.73
C ILE A 258 -16.55 2.42 -21.35
N THR A 259 -17.48 2.04 -20.48
CA THR A 259 -17.10 1.40 -19.21
C THR A 259 -16.33 0.12 -19.45
N LYS A 260 -15.18 -0.03 -18.79
CA LYS A 260 -14.34 -1.23 -18.78
C LYS A 260 -14.34 -1.84 -17.39
N VAL A 261 -14.19 -3.16 -17.31
CA VAL A 261 -14.07 -3.88 -16.04
C VAL A 261 -12.74 -4.62 -16.01
N GLY A 262 -11.89 -4.23 -15.07
CA GLY A 262 -10.61 -4.87 -14.78
C GLY A 262 -10.63 -5.57 -13.43
N ILE A 263 -10.16 -6.82 -13.39
CA ILE A 263 -10.06 -7.61 -12.16
C ILE A 263 -8.61 -8.05 -11.93
N SER A 264 -8.09 -7.86 -10.72
CA SER A 264 -6.94 -8.62 -10.24
C SER A 264 -7.44 -9.74 -9.34
N ASN A 265 -7.14 -10.99 -9.71
CA ASN A 265 -7.62 -12.15 -8.96
C ASN A 265 -6.78 -12.35 -7.69
N ARG A 266 -7.48 -12.57 -6.57
CA ARG A 266 -6.89 -13.00 -5.32
C ARG A 266 -7.85 -13.96 -4.64
N ASP A 267 -7.69 -15.26 -4.90
CA ASP A 267 -8.59 -16.33 -4.46
C ASP A 267 -8.84 -16.32 -2.94
N ALA A 268 -7.82 -16.00 -2.14
CA ALA A 268 -7.91 -15.94 -0.69
C ALA A 268 -8.67 -14.71 -0.15
N SER A 269 -9.25 -13.87 -1.01
CA SER A 269 -9.95 -12.65 -0.57
C SER A 269 -11.41 -12.93 -0.28
N VAL A 270 -11.84 -12.69 0.96
CA VAL A 270 -13.25 -12.74 1.37
C VAL A 270 -13.99 -11.41 1.12
N GLN A 271 -13.23 -10.36 0.79
CA GLN A 271 -13.71 -9.03 0.42
C GLN A 271 -13.07 -8.60 -0.90
N SER A 272 -13.77 -7.73 -1.61
CA SER A 272 -13.32 -7.09 -2.83
C SER A 272 -13.11 -5.59 -2.61
N VAL A 273 -11.98 -5.06 -3.08
CA VAL A 273 -11.69 -3.63 -3.15
C VAL A 273 -12.17 -3.11 -4.50
N ILE A 274 -13.08 -2.14 -4.49
CA ILE A 274 -13.68 -1.56 -5.70
C ILE A 274 -13.14 -0.15 -5.91
N ASN A 275 -12.70 0.17 -7.12
CA ASN A 275 -12.41 1.53 -7.58
C ASN A 275 -13.15 1.80 -8.91
N VAL A 276 -13.79 2.95 -9.02
CA VAL A 276 -14.35 3.47 -10.27
C VAL A 276 -13.58 4.73 -10.61
N SER A 277 -12.67 4.64 -11.59
CA SER A 277 -11.69 5.70 -11.85
C SER A 277 -11.48 6.02 -13.33
N TYR A 278 -11.15 7.27 -13.60
CA TYR A 278 -10.80 7.80 -14.92
C TYR A 278 -10.14 9.19 -14.79
N PRO A 279 -9.32 9.59 -15.77
CA PRO A 279 -8.68 10.90 -15.79
C PRO A 279 -9.72 11.98 -16.10
N VAL A 280 -9.51 13.17 -15.53
CA VAL A 280 -10.41 14.32 -15.64
C VAL A 280 -9.60 15.58 -15.92
N GLU A 281 -10.01 16.33 -16.93
CA GLU A 281 -9.47 17.65 -17.25
C GLU A 281 -9.95 18.72 -16.24
N LEU A 282 -9.40 18.67 -15.03
CA LEU A 282 -9.60 19.65 -13.97
C LEU A 282 -8.24 20.16 -13.49
N LYS A 283 -7.84 21.33 -13.97
CA LYS A 283 -6.58 21.96 -13.59
C LYS A 283 -6.70 22.76 -12.29
N LYS A 284 -5.58 22.97 -11.59
CA LYS A 284 -5.51 23.75 -10.34
C LYS A 284 -5.97 25.22 -10.48
N ASN A 285 -5.86 25.80 -11.67
CA ASN A 285 -6.33 27.16 -11.97
C ASN A 285 -7.69 27.21 -12.68
N SER A 286 -8.41 26.09 -12.75
CA SER A 286 -9.73 26.04 -13.38
C SER A 286 -10.73 26.93 -12.63
N PRO A 287 -11.56 27.73 -13.32
CA PRO A 287 -12.67 28.46 -12.69
C PRO A 287 -13.71 27.53 -12.04
N ASP A 288 -13.73 26.27 -12.45
CA ASP A 288 -14.66 25.25 -11.94
C ASP A 288 -14.23 24.69 -10.58
N LEU A 289 -13.00 24.94 -10.11
CA LEU A 289 -12.40 24.20 -9.01
C LEU A 289 -13.22 24.25 -7.71
N ILE A 290 -13.74 25.42 -7.35
CA ILE A 290 -14.55 25.58 -6.13
C ILE A 290 -15.89 24.85 -6.30
N LYS A 291 -16.58 25.02 -7.43
CA LYS A 291 -17.86 24.34 -7.71
C LYS A 291 -17.69 22.82 -7.72
N ALA A 292 -16.63 22.34 -8.36
CA ALA A 292 -16.26 20.92 -8.44
C ALA A 292 -15.95 20.34 -7.04
N SER A 293 -15.29 21.10 -6.17
CA SER A 293 -15.00 20.67 -4.79
C SER A 293 -16.28 20.49 -3.95
N VAL A 294 -17.27 21.37 -4.12
CA VAL A 294 -18.59 21.24 -3.47
C VAL A 294 -19.31 19.98 -3.96
N MET A 295 -19.35 19.77 -5.28
CA MET A 295 -19.95 18.57 -5.89
C MET A 295 -19.28 17.28 -5.39
N SER A 296 -17.94 17.25 -5.35
CA SER A 296 -17.18 16.10 -4.85
C SER A 296 -17.46 15.82 -3.36
N ALA A 297 -17.57 16.87 -2.54
CA ALA A 297 -17.86 16.75 -1.12
C ALA A 297 -19.27 16.19 -0.85
N ILE A 298 -20.25 16.57 -1.67
CA ILE A 298 -21.62 16.02 -1.63
C ILE A 298 -21.64 14.53 -2.01
N LEU A 299 -20.96 14.16 -3.10
CA LEU A 299 -20.98 12.79 -3.61
C LEU A 299 -20.28 11.81 -2.66
N GLY A 300 -19.05 12.10 -2.23
CA GLY A 300 -18.26 11.14 -1.45
C GLY A 300 -17.11 11.70 -0.62
N GLY A 301 -16.99 13.02 -0.47
CA GLY A 301 -15.87 13.66 0.24
C GLY A 301 -16.06 13.87 1.74
N THR A 302 -17.17 13.43 2.33
CA THR A 302 -17.44 13.53 3.78
C THR A 302 -18.09 12.25 4.30
N PHE A 303 -18.07 12.02 5.62
CA PHE A 303 -18.75 10.87 6.22
C PHE A 303 -20.27 10.87 5.98
N SER A 304 -20.87 12.06 5.83
CA SER A 304 -22.31 12.23 5.50
C SER A 304 -22.58 12.34 4.01
N ALA A 305 -21.60 12.05 3.16
CA ALA A 305 -21.74 12.11 1.71
C ALA A 305 -22.61 10.97 1.18
N ARG A 306 -23.21 11.19 0.01
CA ARG A 306 -24.22 10.30 -0.57
C ARG A 306 -23.75 8.86 -0.74
N LEU A 307 -22.53 8.64 -1.22
CA LEU A 307 -21.97 7.30 -1.37
C LEU A 307 -21.87 6.55 -0.05
N ASN A 308 -21.39 7.21 1.01
CA ASN A 308 -21.29 6.58 2.32
C ASN A 308 -22.68 6.31 2.90
N GLN A 309 -23.61 7.27 2.82
CA GLN A 309 -24.99 7.07 3.26
C GLN A 309 -25.68 5.90 2.53
N ASN A 310 -25.44 5.76 1.23
CA ASN A 310 -26.02 4.69 0.45
C ASN A 310 -25.38 3.32 0.75
N LEU A 311 -24.06 3.18 0.59
CA LEU A 311 -23.40 1.87 0.69
C LEU A 311 -23.24 1.40 2.16
N ARG A 312 -22.99 2.32 3.10
CA ARG A 312 -22.79 1.99 4.52
C ARG A 312 -24.10 1.98 5.30
N GLU A 313 -24.81 3.10 5.35
CA GLU A 313 -25.99 3.25 6.24
C GLU A 313 -27.21 2.50 5.71
N LYS A 314 -27.53 2.68 4.42
CA LYS A 314 -28.74 2.10 3.82
C LYS A 314 -28.58 0.60 3.56
N HIS A 315 -27.43 0.17 3.04
CA HIS A 315 -27.24 -1.22 2.58
C HIS A 315 -26.32 -2.08 3.45
N GLY A 316 -25.47 -1.51 4.31
CA GLY A 316 -24.53 -2.29 5.13
C GLY A 316 -23.52 -3.12 4.33
N TYR A 317 -23.15 -2.66 3.12
CA TYR A 317 -22.22 -3.36 2.24
C TYR A 317 -20.77 -3.18 2.67
N THR A 318 -20.44 -2.00 3.22
CA THR A 318 -19.07 -1.59 3.54
C THR A 318 -18.99 -0.92 4.90
N TYR A 319 -17.77 -0.85 5.46
CA TYR A 319 -17.45 0.03 6.57
C TYR A 319 -17.38 1.51 6.15
N GLY A 320 -16.98 1.78 4.90
CA GLY A 320 -16.90 3.13 4.35
C GLY A 320 -16.84 3.14 2.81
N ALA A 321 -17.56 4.07 2.21
CA ALA A 321 -17.48 4.38 0.79
C ALA A 321 -17.23 5.87 0.58
N GLY A 322 -16.48 6.23 -0.46
CA GLY A 322 -16.16 7.62 -0.73
C GLY A 322 -15.83 7.87 -2.19
N SER A 323 -15.64 9.14 -2.52
CA SER A 323 -15.13 9.54 -3.82
C SER A 323 -14.32 10.82 -3.73
N SER A 324 -13.38 10.97 -4.65
CA SER A 324 -12.60 12.18 -4.84
C SER A 324 -12.63 12.61 -6.31
N LEU A 325 -12.75 13.92 -6.53
CA LEU A 325 -12.44 14.58 -7.78
C LEU A 325 -11.22 15.46 -7.55
N ASN A 326 -10.07 14.99 -8.00
CA ASN A 326 -8.78 15.62 -7.73
C ASN A 326 -8.35 16.46 -8.92
N SER A 327 -8.15 17.75 -8.69
CA SER A 327 -7.48 18.64 -9.64
C SER A 327 -5.97 18.41 -9.63
N ASP A 328 -5.31 18.64 -10.76
CA ASP A 328 -3.86 18.50 -10.90
C ASP A 328 -3.25 19.60 -11.80
N LYS A 329 -1.92 19.76 -11.81
CA LYS A 329 -1.23 20.69 -12.73
C LYS A 329 -1.41 20.28 -14.20
N ILE A 330 -1.38 18.98 -14.46
CA ILE A 330 -1.39 18.38 -15.80
C ILE A 330 -2.75 17.76 -16.09
N ILE A 331 -3.13 16.74 -15.31
CA ILE A 331 -4.38 15.99 -15.51
C ILE A 331 -4.91 15.45 -14.19
N GLY A 332 -6.14 15.82 -13.86
CA GLY A 332 -6.82 15.37 -12.65
C GLY A 332 -7.39 13.96 -12.79
N SER A 333 -8.09 13.52 -11.76
CA SER A 333 -8.78 12.22 -11.77
C SER A 333 -10.05 12.23 -10.94
N PHE A 334 -10.98 11.36 -11.32
CA PHE A 334 -12.07 10.93 -10.48
C PHE A 334 -11.78 9.53 -9.96
N ASN A 335 -12.09 9.28 -8.68
CA ASN A 335 -12.11 7.95 -8.11
C ASN A 335 -13.26 7.83 -7.11
N ALA A 336 -14.10 6.80 -7.23
CA ALA A 336 -15.00 6.35 -6.18
C ALA A 336 -14.59 4.97 -5.70
N SER A 337 -14.55 4.73 -4.40
CA SER A 337 -14.07 3.47 -3.83
C SER A 337 -14.90 2.96 -2.66
N ALA A 338 -14.89 1.65 -2.49
CA ALA A 338 -15.45 0.93 -1.36
C ALA A 338 -14.83 -0.46 -1.24
N THR A 339 -14.70 -0.96 -0.03
CA THR A 339 -14.30 -2.35 0.24
C THR A 339 -15.48 -3.11 0.82
N VAL A 340 -15.89 -4.18 0.16
CA VAL A 340 -17.15 -4.90 0.41
C VAL A 340 -16.95 -6.40 0.41
N ARG A 341 -17.89 -7.17 0.96
CA ARG A 341 -17.93 -8.63 0.80
C ARG A 341 -18.09 -8.99 -0.69
N ASN A 342 -17.46 -10.06 -1.15
CA ASN A 342 -17.53 -10.51 -2.55
C ASN A 342 -18.97 -10.66 -3.06
N SER A 343 -19.88 -11.15 -2.23
CA SER A 343 -21.28 -11.39 -2.58
C SER A 343 -22.09 -10.14 -2.91
N VAL A 344 -21.58 -8.94 -2.61
CA VAL A 344 -22.27 -7.66 -2.88
C VAL A 344 -21.45 -6.72 -3.77
N THR A 345 -20.38 -7.21 -4.40
CA THR A 345 -19.47 -6.41 -5.23
C THR A 345 -20.20 -5.73 -6.39
N ASP A 346 -21.02 -6.48 -7.13
CA ASP A 346 -21.79 -5.96 -8.26
C ASP A 346 -22.87 -4.96 -7.83
N SER A 347 -23.46 -5.17 -6.66
CA SER A 347 -24.47 -4.32 -6.05
C SER A 347 -23.85 -3.00 -5.59
N ALA A 348 -22.66 -3.04 -4.99
CA ALA A 348 -21.92 -1.85 -4.62
C ALA A 348 -21.53 -0.99 -5.84
N VAL A 349 -21.04 -1.60 -6.92
CA VAL A 349 -20.77 -0.88 -8.20
C VAL A 349 -22.04 -0.25 -8.77
N THR A 350 -23.18 -0.97 -8.69
CA THR A 350 -24.48 -0.46 -9.11
C THR A 350 -24.85 0.81 -8.34
N GLU A 351 -24.73 0.80 -7.01
CA GLU A 351 -25.08 1.94 -6.17
C GLU A 351 -24.12 3.12 -6.33
N ILE A 352 -22.83 2.88 -6.58
CA ILE A 352 -21.88 3.95 -6.97
C ILE A 352 -22.37 4.67 -8.22
N PHE A 353 -22.73 3.92 -9.27
CA PHE A 353 -23.26 4.52 -10.50
C PHE A 353 -24.62 5.17 -10.32
N ASN A 354 -25.48 4.65 -9.43
CA ASN A 354 -26.76 5.27 -9.13
C ASN A 354 -26.56 6.65 -8.50
N GLU A 355 -25.68 6.80 -7.51
CA GLU A 355 -25.41 8.12 -6.91
C GLU A 355 -24.73 9.07 -7.91
N MET A 356 -23.81 8.58 -8.75
CA MET A 356 -23.22 9.38 -9.83
C MET A 356 -24.28 9.88 -10.83
N LYS A 357 -25.26 9.05 -11.20
CA LYS A 357 -26.35 9.45 -12.10
C LYS A 357 -27.32 10.39 -11.40
N ARG A 358 -27.62 10.13 -10.13
CA ARG A 358 -28.56 10.91 -9.33
C ARG A 358 -28.11 12.35 -9.19
N ILE A 359 -26.86 12.60 -8.79
CA ILE A 359 -26.33 13.98 -8.67
C ILE A 359 -26.22 14.70 -10.03
N ARG A 360 -26.16 13.97 -11.15
CA ARG A 360 -26.22 14.56 -12.49
C ARG A 360 -27.63 14.98 -12.92
N ASN A 361 -28.67 14.27 -12.45
CA ASN A 361 -30.03 14.41 -12.96
C ASN A 361 -30.96 15.15 -12.00
N GLU A 362 -30.70 15.08 -10.70
CA GLU A 362 -31.47 15.74 -9.64
C GLU A 362 -30.68 16.95 -9.12
N LYS A 363 -31.38 18.04 -8.80
CA LYS A 363 -30.75 19.15 -8.10
C LYS A 363 -30.47 18.75 -6.66
N VAL A 364 -29.38 19.26 -6.11
CA VAL A 364 -29.06 19.07 -4.69
C VAL A 364 -30.02 19.92 -3.86
N GLU A 365 -30.56 19.33 -2.80
CA GLU A 365 -31.45 20.02 -1.88
C GLU A 365 -30.72 21.16 -1.16
N ALA A 366 -31.42 22.26 -0.89
CA ALA A 366 -30.82 23.46 -0.30
C ALA A 366 -30.12 23.17 1.04
N ASP A 367 -30.70 22.32 1.89
CA ASP A 367 -30.13 21.95 3.18
C ASP A 367 -28.85 21.12 3.04
N GLU A 368 -28.80 20.21 2.06
CA GLU A 368 -27.61 19.42 1.76
C GLU A 368 -26.47 20.30 1.23
N LEU A 369 -26.78 21.20 0.29
CA LEU A 369 -25.82 22.15 -0.25
C LEU A 369 -25.28 23.09 0.85
N ASN A 370 -26.16 23.67 1.66
CA ASN A 370 -25.75 24.57 2.74
C ASN A 370 -24.92 23.84 3.80
N ARG A 371 -25.27 22.60 4.15
CA ARG A 371 -24.46 21.78 5.07
C ARG A 371 -23.03 21.58 4.54
N ILE A 372 -22.88 21.25 3.26
CA ILE A 372 -21.56 21.03 2.66
C ILE A 372 -20.78 22.34 2.52
N LYS A 373 -21.43 23.45 2.14
CA LYS A 373 -20.79 24.77 2.13
C LYS A 373 -20.29 25.17 3.51
N ASN A 374 -21.11 24.98 4.55
CA ASN A 374 -20.71 25.23 5.94
C ASN A 374 -19.55 24.33 6.37
N TYR A 375 -19.54 23.06 5.96
CA TYR A 375 -18.43 22.14 6.22
C TYR A 375 -17.13 22.63 5.57
N LEU A 376 -17.17 23.01 4.29
CA LEU A 376 -16.00 23.49 3.55
C LEU A 376 -15.52 24.84 4.08
N ASN A 377 -16.44 25.76 4.39
CA ASN A 377 -16.15 27.05 5.01
C ASN A 377 -15.47 26.87 6.36
N GLY A 378 -16.04 26.04 7.25
CA GLY A 378 -15.45 25.74 8.55
C GLY A 378 -14.09 25.06 8.42
N SER A 379 -13.92 24.18 7.43
CA SER A 379 -12.64 23.48 7.19
C SER A 379 -11.56 24.43 6.67
N PHE A 380 -11.92 25.35 5.76
CA PHE A 380 -11.04 26.41 5.32
C PHE A 380 -10.65 27.32 6.48
N SER A 381 -11.62 27.80 7.27
CA SER A 381 -11.37 28.67 8.43
C SER A 381 -10.43 28.03 9.45
N ARG A 382 -10.67 26.75 9.82
CA ARG A 382 -9.76 26.00 10.71
C ARG A 382 -8.37 25.85 10.10
N SER A 383 -8.26 25.68 8.78
CA SER A 383 -6.95 25.54 8.13
C SER A 383 -6.06 26.79 8.29
N LEU A 384 -6.66 27.98 8.45
CA LEU A 384 -5.94 29.24 8.62
C LEU A 384 -5.31 29.40 10.00
N GLU A 385 -5.66 28.55 10.97
CA GLU A 385 -5.01 28.52 12.27
C GLU A 385 -3.53 28.10 12.16
N SER A 386 -3.18 27.37 11.09
CA SER A 386 -1.81 26.94 10.78
C SER A 386 -1.09 27.95 9.86
N PRO A 387 0.07 28.49 10.28
CA PRO A 387 0.91 29.34 9.43
C PRO A 387 1.39 28.66 8.15
N GLN A 388 1.56 27.33 8.18
CA GLN A 388 1.94 26.54 7.01
C GLN A 388 0.88 26.58 5.90
N THR A 389 -0.39 26.81 6.25
CA THR A 389 -1.46 26.96 5.25
C THR A 389 -1.25 28.22 4.40
N ILE A 390 -0.88 29.35 5.02
CA ILE A 390 -0.61 30.61 4.33
C ILE A 390 0.57 30.43 3.35
N ALA A 391 1.63 29.77 3.82
CA ALA A 391 2.76 29.37 2.99
C ALA A 391 2.36 28.55 1.76
N ARG A 392 1.54 27.52 1.96
CA ARG A 392 1.00 26.71 0.87
C ARG A 392 0.15 27.52 -0.10
N PHE A 393 -0.62 28.50 0.38
CA PHE A 393 -1.43 29.36 -0.48
C PHE A 393 -0.57 30.27 -1.36
N ALA A 394 0.43 30.93 -0.78
CA ALA A 394 1.38 31.75 -1.52
C ALA A 394 2.13 30.94 -2.59
N LEU A 395 2.58 29.74 -2.20
CA LEU A 395 3.22 28.80 -3.12
C LEU A 395 2.27 28.36 -4.25
N ASN A 396 1.04 27.96 -3.93
CA ASN A 396 0.06 27.54 -4.92
C ASN A 396 -0.28 28.65 -5.92
N ILE A 397 -0.36 29.91 -5.46
CA ILE A 397 -0.54 31.07 -6.35
C ILE A 397 0.59 31.14 -7.37
N ALA A 398 1.84 31.01 -6.92
CA ALA A 398 3.00 31.08 -7.80
C ALA A 398 3.15 29.85 -8.72
N MET A 399 2.95 28.64 -8.21
CA MET A 399 3.14 27.39 -8.95
C MET A 399 2.05 27.11 -9.98
N TYR A 400 0.80 27.49 -9.67
CA TYR A 400 -0.35 27.18 -10.54
C TYR A 400 -0.90 28.39 -11.28
N ASP A 401 -0.22 29.54 -11.20
CA ASP A 401 -0.65 30.80 -11.82
C ASP A 401 -2.09 31.17 -11.43
N LEU A 402 -2.37 31.13 -10.12
CA LEU A 402 -3.68 31.51 -9.61
C LEU A 402 -3.79 33.05 -9.51
N PRO A 403 -5.01 33.60 -9.57
CA PRO A 403 -5.24 34.99 -9.22
C PRO A 403 -4.69 35.30 -7.81
N LYS A 404 -4.02 36.45 -7.66
CA LYS A 404 -3.43 36.86 -6.36
C LYS A 404 -4.45 36.91 -5.23
N ASP A 405 -5.70 37.19 -5.55
CA ASP A 405 -6.84 37.27 -4.64
C ASP A 405 -7.66 35.97 -4.55
N TYR A 406 -7.19 34.85 -5.14
CA TYR A 406 -7.90 33.57 -5.18
C TYR A 406 -8.37 33.11 -3.79
N TYR A 407 -7.44 33.03 -2.82
CA TYR A 407 -7.77 32.60 -1.46
C TYR A 407 -8.54 33.67 -0.69
N LYS A 408 -8.34 34.95 -1.00
CA LYS A 408 -9.08 36.07 -0.40
C LYS A 408 -10.56 36.01 -0.76
N ASN A 409 -10.85 35.63 -2.00
CA ASN A 409 -12.21 35.46 -2.50
C ASN A 409 -12.75 34.04 -2.32
N TYR A 410 -12.01 33.12 -1.70
CA TYR A 410 -12.41 31.70 -1.62
C TYR A 410 -13.77 31.52 -0.94
N LEU A 411 -13.97 32.06 0.28
CA LEU A 411 -15.27 31.90 0.98
C LEU A 411 -16.40 32.61 0.24
N LYS A 412 -16.16 33.79 -0.34
CA LYS A 412 -17.13 34.48 -1.19
C LYS A 412 -17.55 33.62 -2.38
N ASN A 413 -16.59 33.01 -3.06
CA ASN A 413 -16.84 32.17 -4.23
C ASN A 413 -17.52 30.85 -3.83
N LEU A 414 -17.17 30.28 -2.67
CA LEU A 414 -17.83 29.11 -2.09
C LEU A 414 -19.29 29.41 -1.74
N ASP A 415 -19.56 30.55 -1.10
CA ASP A 415 -20.90 30.98 -0.72
C ASP A 415 -21.79 31.28 -1.93
N ASN A 416 -21.20 31.61 -3.08
CA ASN A 416 -21.93 31.83 -4.33
C ASN A 416 -22.26 30.53 -5.09
N VAL A 417 -21.75 29.36 -4.66
CA VAL A 417 -22.07 28.09 -5.34
C VAL A 417 -23.55 27.74 -5.17
N THR A 418 -24.22 27.46 -6.30
CA THR A 418 -25.63 27.10 -6.40
C THR A 418 -25.85 25.60 -6.64
N ALA A 419 -27.09 25.12 -6.54
CA ALA A 419 -27.43 23.72 -6.85
C ALA A 419 -27.26 23.43 -8.35
N GLU A 420 -27.51 24.43 -9.20
CA GLU A 420 -27.30 24.40 -10.64
C GLU A 420 -25.82 24.20 -10.97
N ASP A 421 -24.92 24.95 -10.31
CA ASP A 421 -23.47 24.79 -10.45
C ASP A 421 -23.04 23.36 -10.11
N VAL A 422 -23.54 22.81 -8.99
CA VAL A 422 -23.22 21.43 -8.58
C VAL A 422 -23.67 20.42 -9.64
N GLN A 423 -24.89 20.57 -10.16
CA GLN A 423 -25.41 19.69 -11.20
C GLN A 423 -24.62 19.84 -12.51
N GLU A 424 -24.22 21.05 -12.89
CA GLU A 424 -23.38 21.31 -14.05
C GLU A 424 -22.01 20.60 -13.90
N MET A 425 -21.36 20.75 -12.74
CA MET A 425 -20.10 20.07 -12.46
C MET A 425 -20.24 18.55 -12.46
N ALA A 426 -21.34 18.03 -11.92
CA ALA A 426 -21.66 16.61 -11.99
C ALA A 426 -21.79 16.15 -13.44
N LYS A 427 -22.53 16.89 -14.29
CA LYS A 427 -22.68 16.57 -15.72
C LYS A 427 -21.36 16.61 -16.47
N LYS A 428 -20.49 17.57 -16.13
CA LYS A 428 -19.19 17.80 -16.78
C LYS A 428 -18.14 16.75 -16.39
N TYR A 429 -18.05 16.41 -15.11
CA TYR A 429 -16.94 15.61 -14.57
C TYR A 429 -17.29 14.17 -14.17
N LEU A 430 -18.57 13.87 -13.91
CA LEU A 430 -18.99 12.50 -13.59
C LEU A 430 -19.44 11.74 -14.83
N LYS A 431 -18.77 10.63 -15.12
CA LYS A 431 -18.98 9.83 -16.33
C LYS A 431 -19.31 8.37 -16.01
N PRO A 432 -20.50 8.06 -15.44
CA PRO A 432 -20.89 6.70 -15.06
C PRO A 432 -21.00 5.68 -16.22
N GLY A 433 -20.91 6.11 -17.49
CA GLY A 433 -20.85 5.23 -18.66
C GLY A 433 -19.47 5.15 -19.34
N ASN A 434 -18.47 5.83 -18.78
CA ASN A 434 -17.13 6.03 -19.35
C ASN A 434 -16.10 5.94 -18.22
N ALA A 435 -16.13 4.84 -17.48
CA ALA A 435 -15.26 4.64 -16.32
C ALA A 435 -14.51 3.31 -16.39
N ASN A 436 -13.34 3.25 -15.76
CA ASN A 436 -12.70 1.97 -15.46
C ASN A 436 -13.23 1.50 -14.10
N ILE A 437 -13.92 0.36 -14.07
CA ILE A 437 -14.24 -0.37 -12.85
C ILE A 437 -13.07 -1.30 -12.59
N ILE A 438 -12.45 -1.17 -11.44
CA ILE A 438 -11.24 -1.88 -11.04
C ILE A 438 -11.59 -2.61 -9.76
N VAL A 439 -11.43 -3.93 -9.77
CA VAL A 439 -11.77 -4.76 -8.62
C VAL A 439 -10.64 -5.71 -8.29
N VAL A 440 -10.23 -5.74 -7.02
CA VAL A 440 -9.29 -6.75 -6.49
C VAL A 440 -10.06 -7.62 -5.52
N GLY A 441 -10.09 -8.92 -5.75
CA GLY A 441 -10.86 -9.87 -4.94
C GLY A 441 -10.85 -11.28 -5.55
N ASN A 442 -11.66 -12.19 -4.99
CA ASN A 442 -11.81 -13.53 -5.57
C ASN A 442 -12.59 -13.45 -6.89
N ALA A 443 -11.89 -13.55 -8.02
CA ALA A 443 -12.48 -13.42 -9.35
C ALA A 443 -13.55 -14.47 -9.63
N GLY A 444 -13.40 -15.69 -9.07
CA GLY A 444 -14.39 -16.76 -9.19
C GLY A 444 -15.74 -16.43 -8.55
N GLU A 445 -15.77 -15.53 -7.57
CA GLU A 445 -17.00 -15.11 -6.88
C GLU A 445 -17.61 -13.82 -7.47
N ILE A 446 -16.79 -12.94 -8.04
CA ILE A 446 -17.22 -11.57 -8.41
C ILE A 446 -17.34 -11.34 -9.92
N ALA A 447 -16.60 -12.08 -10.76
CA ALA A 447 -16.46 -11.74 -12.18
C ALA A 447 -17.79 -11.80 -12.94
N ASP A 448 -18.63 -12.81 -12.67
CA ASP A 448 -19.91 -13.00 -13.34
C ASP A 448 -20.88 -11.85 -13.09
N GLY A 449 -21.02 -11.40 -11.84
CA GLY A 449 -21.87 -10.27 -11.48
C GLY A 449 -21.41 -8.94 -12.10
N LEU A 450 -20.10 -8.82 -12.36
CA LEU A 450 -19.51 -7.61 -12.94
C LEU A 450 -19.63 -7.53 -14.47
N LYS A 451 -19.87 -8.64 -15.18
CA LYS A 451 -20.02 -8.68 -16.65
C LYS A 451 -21.05 -7.67 -17.16
N LYS A 452 -22.12 -7.43 -16.39
CA LYS A 452 -23.21 -6.49 -16.73
C LYS A 452 -22.76 -5.04 -16.91
N PHE A 453 -21.58 -4.66 -16.41
CA PHE A 453 -21.04 -3.31 -16.56
C PHE A 453 -20.11 -3.15 -17.77
N SER A 454 -19.71 -4.26 -18.40
CA SER A 454 -18.93 -4.25 -19.63
C SER A 454 -19.87 -4.38 -20.83
N ILE A 455 -19.80 -3.45 -21.78
CA ILE A 455 -20.68 -3.49 -22.97
C ILE A 455 -20.46 -4.77 -23.79
N SER A 456 -19.22 -5.27 -23.84
CA SER A 456 -18.89 -6.52 -24.52
C SER A 456 -19.17 -7.76 -23.67
N GLY A 457 -19.56 -7.60 -22.41
CA GLY A 457 -19.60 -8.68 -21.42
C GLY A 457 -18.21 -9.24 -21.06
N LYS A 458 -17.13 -8.67 -21.61
CA LYS A 458 -15.75 -9.11 -21.36
C LYS A 458 -15.21 -8.46 -20.08
N ILE A 459 -14.63 -9.29 -19.22
CA ILE A 459 -13.79 -8.87 -18.10
C ILE A 459 -12.34 -8.92 -18.56
N GLN A 460 -11.57 -7.87 -18.22
CA GLN A 460 -10.12 -7.84 -18.42
C GLN A 460 -9.45 -8.25 -17.11
N TYR A 461 -8.45 -9.12 -17.18
CA TYR A 461 -7.74 -9.60 -15.99
C TYR A 461 -6.34 -9.01 -15.97
N TYR A 462 -5.89 -8.64 -14.78
CA TYR A 462 -4.64 -7.95 -14.56
C TYR A 462 -3.85 -8.61 -13.44
N ASP A 463 -2.53 -8.72 -13.64
CA ASP A 463 -1.62 -9.11 -12.55
C ASP A 463 -1.57 -8.01 -11.49
N ILE A 464 -0.80 -8.22 -10.41
CA ILE A 464 -0.69 -7.26 -9.31
C ILE A 464 -0.01 -5.93 -9.68
N TYR A 465 0.57 -5.86 -10.88
CA TYR A 465 1.27 -4.69 -11.42
C TYR A 465 0.44 -3.93 -12.47
N GLY A 466 -0.73 -4.46 -12.85
CA GLY A 466 -1.62 -3.85 -13.83
C GLY A 466 -1.34 -4.29 -15.27
N ASN A 467 -0.57 -5.35 -15.50
CA ASN A 467 -0.39 -5.92 -16.84
C ASN A 467 -1.57 -6.83 -17.18
N GLU A 468 -2.20 -6.60 -18.35
CA GLU A 468 -3.32 -7.43 -18.81
C GLU A 468 -2.83 -8.83 -19.15
N TYR A 469 -3.53 -9.86 -18.65
CA TYR A 469 -3.33 -11.24 -19.05
C TYR A 469 -4.70 -11.86 -19.37
N ASP A 470 -4.72 -12.88 -20.22
CA ASP A 470 -5.92 -13.68 -20.43
C ASP A 470 -5.87 -14.90 -19.50
N PRO A 471 -6.79 -15.03 -18.53
CA PRO A 471 -6.83 -16.20 -17.65
C PRO A 471 -7.12 -17.48 -18.44
N ASN A 472 -7.64 -17.37 -19.67
CA ASN A 472 -7.89 -18.49 -20.58
C ASN A 472 -6.74 -18.75 -21.58
N LEU A 473 -5.79 -17.83 -21.79
CA LEU A 473 -4.58 -18.11 -22.61
C LEU A 473 -3.68 -19.13 -21.92
N LYS A 474 -3.77 -19.17 -20.60
CA LYS A 474 -3.20 -20.20 -19.74
C LYS A 474 -4.11 -21.43 -19.63
N LYS A 475 -4.83 -21.74 -20.72
CA LYS A 475 -5.52 -23.01 -20.86
C LYS A 475 -4.50 -24.13 -20.73
N VAL A 476 -4.82 -25.07 -19.86
CA VAL A 476 -4.07 -26.30 -19.75
C VAL A 476 -4.10 -26.98 -21.12
N GLU A 477 -2.93 -27.41 -21.58
CA GLU A 477 -2.75 -28.09 -22.86
C GLU A 477 -3.76 -29.25 -22.99
N GLU A 478 -4.32 -29.44 -24.18
CA GLU A 478 -5.33 -30.46 -24.42
C GLU A 478 -4.77 -31.86 -24.07
N GLY A 479 -5.46 -32.58 -23.19
CA GLY A 479 -5.03 -33.90 -22.68
C GLY A 479 -4.16 -33.87 -21.41
N VAL A 480 -3.78 -32.70 -20.91
CA VAL A 480 -3.11 -32.59 -19.60
C VAL A 480 -4.15 -32.66 -18.48
N THR A 481 -3.98 -33.63 -17.58
CA THR A 481 -4.81 -33.82 -16.39
C THR A 481 -4.00 -33.65 -15.11
N ALA A 482 -4.67 -33.45 -13.97
CA ALA A 482 -4.02 -33.40 -12.65
C ALA A 482 -3.14 -34.64 -12.42
N GLU A 483 -3.64 -35.82 -12.82
CA GLU A 483 -2.92 -37.10 -12.69
C GLU A 483 -1.65 -37.12 -13.53
N SER A 484 -1.70 -36.61 -14.77
CA SER A 484 -0.54 -36.56 -15.65
C SER A 484 0.57 -35.65 -15.11
N ILE A 485 0.22 -34.55 -14.44
CA ILE A 485 1.17 -33.62 -13.85
C ILE A 485 1.81 -34.22 -12.60
N ILE A 486 1.01 -34.87 -11.75
CA ILE A 486 1.52 -35.59 -10.57
C ILE A 486 2.48 -36.71 -11.00
N GLU A 487 2.18 -37.45 -12.06
CA GLU A 487 3.08 -38.49 -12.58
C GLU A 487 4.41 -37.89 -13.08
N LYS A 488 4.38 -36.79 -13.83
CA LYS A 488 5.59 -36.09 -14.25
C LYS A 488 6.43 -35.61 -13.08
N TYR A 489 5.81 -35.10 -12.02
CA TYR A 489 6.50 -34.74 -10.79
C TYR A 489 7.16 -35.96 -10.11
N ILE A 490 6.45 -37.09 -10.05
CA ILE A 490 6.97 -38.35 -9.50
C ILE A 490 8.20 -38.80 -10.31
N GLU A 491 8.13 -38.77 -11.65
CA GLU A 491 9.25 -39.09 -12.53
C GLU A 491 10.44 -38.14 -12.30
N ALA A 492 10.20 -36.83 -12.32
CA ALA A 492 11.24 -35.81 -12.15
C ALA A 492 11.96 -35.88 -10.80
N THR A 493 11.28 -36.36 -9.75
CA THR A 493 11.84 -36.46 -8.40
C THR A 493 12.48 -37.80 -8.05
N GLY A 494 12.45 -38.79 -8.96
CA GLY A 494 13.17 -40.07 -8.79
C GLY A 494 12.42 -41.29 -9.31
N GLY A 495 11.17 -41.14 -9.75
CA GLY A 495 10.33 -42.22 -10.27
C GLY A 495 9.68 -43.09 -9.19
N ARG A 496 8.58 -43.77 -9.57
CA ARG A 496 7.76 -44.58 -8.65
C ARG A 496 8.57 -45.64 -7.92
N GLU A 497 9.45 -46.38 -8.62
CA GLU A 497 10.25 -47.46 -8.03
C GLU A 497 11.15 -46.93 -6.91
N LYS A 498 11.91 -45.87 -7.18
CA LYS A 498 12.87 -45.32 -6.22
C LYS A 498 12.16 -44.69 -5.04
N LEU A 499 11.12 -43.89 -5.28
CA LEU A 499 10.38 -43.22 -4.23
C LEU A 499 9.59 -44.21 -3.34
N SER A 500 9.10 -45.32 -3.92
CA SER A 500 8.43 -46.39 -3.15
C SER A 500 9.41 -47.26 -2.35
N SER A 501 10.69 -47.31 -2.75
CA SER A 501 11.74 -48.03 -2.01
C SER A 501 12.20 -47.33 -0.73
N ILE A 502 11.71 -46.11 -0.47
CA ILE A 502 12.05 -45.36 0.74
C ILE A 502 11.20 -45.87 1.92
N THR A 503 11.85 -46.53 2.88
CA THR A 503 11.21 -47.06 4.09
C THR A 503 11.26 -46.08 5.26
N ASP A 504 12.25 -45.18 5.28
CA ASP A 504 12.41 -44.13 6.27
C ASP A 504 13.18 -42.94 5.70
N LYS A 505 12.93 -41.74 6.23
CA LYS A 505 13.56 -40.49 5.81
C LYS A 505 13.76 -39.54 6.99
N THR A 506 14.91 -38.90 7.07
CA THR A 506 15.19 -37.82 8.02
C THR A 506 15.69 -36.58 7.29
N MET A 507 15.10 -35.44 7.57
CA MET A 507 15.51 -34.12 7.08
C MET A 507 15.86 -33.21 8.26
N GLU A 508 16.99 -32.54 8.16
CA GLU A 508 17.40 -31.49 9.09
C GLU A 508 17.43 -30.14 8.37
N PHE A 509 16.89 -29.13 9.02
CA PHE A 509 16.83 -27.76 8.53
C PHE A 509 17.44 -26.80 9.55
N LYS A 510 18.05 -25.73 9.05
CA LYS A 510 18.46 -24.56 9.84
C LYS A 510 17.76 -23.31 9.30
N GLY A 511 17.46 -22.37 10.17
CA GLY A 511 16.95 -21.07 9.74
C GLY A 511 16.88 -20.07 10.87
N VAL A 512 16.27 -18.92 10.59
CA VAL A 512 16.09 -17.84 11.56
C VAL A 512 14.60 -17.49 11.64
N VAL A 513 14.04 -17.53 12.85
CA VAL A 513 12.65 -17.17 13.15
C VAL A 513 12.67 -16.04 14.18
N GLN A 514 12.13 -14.86 13.83
CA GLN A 514 12.11 -13.68 14.71
C GLN A 514 13.49 -13.31 15.30
N GLY A 515 14.56 -13.50 14.50
CA GLY A 515 15.95 -13.23 14.92
C GLY A 515 16.62 -14.33 15.75
N MET A 516 15.93 -15.43 16.04
CA MET A 516 16.51 -16.59 16.75
C MET A 516 16.85 -17.70 15.75
N ASN A 517 18.01 -18.34 15.95
CA ASN A 517 18.37 -19.53 15.20
C ASN A 517 17.46 -20.70 15.62
N VAL A 518 16.91 -21.38 14.63
CA VAL A 518 16.08 -22.57 14.82
C VAL A 518 16.68 -23.75 14.07
N LYS A 519 16.59 -24.94 14.66
CA LYS A 519 16.85 -26.21 14.00
C LYS A 519 15.57 -27.03 13.97
N LEU A 520 15.16 -27.47 12.79
CA LEU A 520 14.01 -28.36 12.62
C LEU A 520 14.51 -29.73 12.18
N THR A 521 14.07 -30.78 12.84
CA THR A 521 14.32 -32.17 12.44
C THR A 521 12.99 -32.82 12.13
N ILE A 522 12.84 -33.41 10.95
CA ILE A 522 11.66 -34.18 10.56
C ILE A 522 12.13 -35.59 10.22
N ALA A 523 11.58 -36.59 10.89
CA ALA A 523 11.82 -38.00 10.63
C ALA A 523 10.50 -38.71 10.35
N GLN A 524 10.47 -39.53 9.31
CA GLN A 524 9.31 -40.29 8.87
C GLN A 524 9.70 -41.75 8.65
N LYS A 525 8.82 -42.68 8.99
CA LYS A 525 9.03 -44.11 8.77
C LYS A 525 7.74 -44.76 8.27
N ALA A 526 7.86 -45.57 7.22
CA ALA A 526 6.75 -46.33 6.67
C ALA A 526 6.16 -47.30 7.74
N PRO A 527 4.84 -47.55 7.73
CA PRO A 527 3.87 -47.02 6.76
C PRO A 527 3.43 -45.57 7.00
N ASN A 528 3.43 -45.08 8.24
CA ASN A 528 2.85 -43.78 8.59
C ASN A 528 3.29 -43.28 9.98
N LYS A 529 4.59 -43.28 10.30
CA LYS A 529 5.13 -42.72 11.55
C LYS A 529 5.84 -41.40 11.31
N LEU A 530 5.70 -40.46 12.24
CA LEU A 530 6.29 -39.12 12.15
C LEU A 530 6.88 -38.68 13.49
N PHE A 531 8.08 -38.11 13.43
CA PHE A 531 8.71 -37.39 14.52
C PHE A 531 9.16 -36.03 13.98
N GLN A 532 8.80 -34.96 14.67
CA GLN A 532 9.26 -33.61 14.36
C GLN A 532 9.81 -32.99 15.64
N GLU A 533 11.00 -32.43 15.58
CA GLU A 533 11.59 -31.66 16.69
C GLU A 533 11.97 -30.28 16.18
N LEU A 534 11.39 -29.26 16.79
CA LEU A 534 11.75 -27.87 16.61
C LEU A 534 12.55 -27.41 17.83
N ASP A 535 13.83 -27.17 17.60
CA ASP A 535 14.79 -26.72 18.62
C ASP A 535 14.98 -25.21 18.49
N PHE A 536 14.47 -24.48 19.48
CA PHE A 536 14.73 -23.06 19.68
C PHE A 536 15.90 -22.94 20.66
N SER A 537 16.72 -21.88 20.53
CA SER A 537 17.82 -21.64 21.48
C SER A 537 17.42 -21.57 22.96
N VAL A 538 16.11 -21.49 23.26
CA VAL A 538 15.49 -21.39 24.59
C VAL A 538 14.69 -22.64 25.02
N GLY A 539 14.55 -23.66 24.16
CA GLY A 539 13.79 -24.87 24.46
C GLY A 539 13.37 -25.66 23.22
N LYS A 540 12.86 -26.88 23.43
CA LYS A 540 12.45 -27.79 22.34
C LYS A 540 10.95 -28.01 22.34
N GLN A 541 10.40 -28.19 21.15
CA GLN A 541 9.05 -28.69 20.93
C GLN A 541 9.11 -29.93 20.03
N THR A 542 8.46 -31.01 20.45
CA THR A 542 8.45 -32.28 19.75
C THR A 542 7.01 -32.67 19.40
N THR A 543 6.80 -33.10 18.16
CA THR A 543 5.54 -33.70 17.70
C THR A 543 5.82 -35.14 17.29
N ILE A 544 5.06 -36.07 17.83
CA ILE A 544 5.23 -37.52 17.60
C ILE A 544 3.90 -38.10 17.13
N PHE A 545 3.95 -38.95 16.10
CA PHE A 545 2.85 -39.77 15.63
C PHE A 545 3.33 -41.21 15.46
N ASP A 546 2.71 -42.13 16.19
CA ASP A 546 3.12 -43.55 16.26
C ASP A 546 2.49 -44.42 15.14
N GLY A 547 1.58 -43.83 14.35
CA GLY A 547 0.79 -44.50 13.32
C GLY A 547 -0.71 -44.48 13.60
N GLU A 548 -1.11 -44.28 14.87
CA GLU A 548 -2.50 -44.20 15.30
C GLU A 548 -2.79 -42.95 16.16
N LYS A 549 -1.87 -42.62 17.08
CA LYS A 549 -2.00 -41.53 18.04
C LYS A 549 -0.89 -40.51 17.83
N GLY A 550 -1.24 -39.24 18.05
CA GLY A 550 -0.31 -38.12 17.95
C GLY A 550 -0.24 -37.35 19.27
N ARG A 551 0.93 -36.80 19.57
CA ARG A 551 1.08 -35.80 20.65
C ARG A 551 2.03 -34.69 20.26
N VAL A 552 1.85 -33.54 20.90
CA VAL A 552 2.80 -32.44 20.92
C VAL A 552 3.29 -32.27 22.36
N GLU A 553 4.60 -32.10 22.53
CA GLU A 553 5.27 -31.87 23.80
C GLU A 553 6.18 -30.65 23.67
N GLY A 554 6.05 -29.68 24.57
CA GLY A 554 6.86 -28.46 24.52
C GLY A 554 6.53 -27.52 25.67
N MET A 555 7.50 -26.71 26.10
CA MET A 555 7.36 -25.73 27.19
C MET A 555 6.77 -26.32 28.50
N GLY A 556 7.07 -27.60 28.78
CA GLY A 556 6.59 -28.31 29.98
C GLY A 556 5.14 -28.80 29.91
N GLN A 557 4.49 -28.71 28.75
CA GLN A 557 3.14 -29.25 28.52
C GLN A 557 3.15 -30.40 27.51
N VAL A 558 2.26 -31.36 27.73
CA VAL A 558 2.00 -32.49 26.83
C VAL A 558 0.53 -32.43 26.42
N GLN A 559 0.29 -32.45 25.11
CA GLN A 559 -1.05 -32.43 24.53
C GLN A 559 -1.21 -33.59 23.54
N ASN A 560 -2.20 -34.45 23.77
CA ASN A 560 -2.62 -35.44 22.78
C ASN A 560 -3.42 -34.76 21.67
N LEU A 561 -3.19 -35.20 20.43
CA LEU A 561 -3.87 -34.68 19.24
C LEU A 561 -5.10 -35.54 18.93
N GLU A 562 -6.21 -34.89 18.64
CA GLU A 562 -7.49 -35.52 18.31
C GLU A 562 -8.17 -34.80 17.12
N GLY A 563 -9.19 -35.43 16.53
CA GLY A 563 -10.01 -34.84 15.48
C GLY A 563 -9.22 -34.44 14.23
N GLU A 564 -9.52 -33.26 13.68
CA GLU A 564 -8.91 -32.75 12.45
C GLU A 564 -7.38 -32.66 12.52
N MET A 565 -6.82 -32.28 13.68
CA MET A 565 -5.36 -32.17 13.85
C MET A 565 -4.66 -33.53 13.76
N LEU A 566 -5.30 -34.60 14.25
CA LEU A 566 -4.76 -35.96 14.17
C LEU A 566 -4.80 -36.49 12.73
N GLU A 567 -5.88 -36.23 12.00
CA GLU A 567 -6.02 -36.62 10.59
C GLU A 567 -5.01 -35.89 9.69
N ASP A 568 -4.79 -34.60 9.93
CA ASP A 568 -3.75 -33.82 9.25
C ASP A 568 -2.35 -34.41 9.50
N LEU A 569 -2.05 -34.78 10.75
CA LEU A 569 -0.76 -35.36 11.12
C LEU A 569 -0.55 -36.75 10.51
N LYS A 570 -1.61 -37.57 10.49
CA LYS A 570 -1.61 -38.86 9.81
C LYS A 570 -1.26 -38.70 8.33
N PHE A 571 -1.85 -37.70 7.66
CA PHE A 571 -1.52 -37.43 6.26
C PHE A 571 -0.05 -36.99 6.08
N GLN A 572 0.44 -36.09 6.94
CA GLN A 572 1.84 -35.65 6.93
C GLN A 572 2.84 -36.78 7.23
N SER A 573 2.43 -37.82 7.95
CA SER A 573 3.31 -38.95 8.30
C SER A 573 3.61 -39.90 7.14
N ILE A 574 2.81 -39.87 6.07
CA ILE A 574 2.94 -40.78 4.94
C ILE A 574 4.10 -40.31 4.05
N LEU A 575 5.10 -41.18 3.90
CA LEU A 575 6.20 -40.96 2.96
C LEU A 575 5.66 -40.86 1.54
N ASN A 576 6.05 -39.80 0.83
CA ASN A 576 5.69 -39.59 -0.57
C ASN A 576 4.18 -39.76 -0.83
N SER A 577 3.34 -39.13 0.00
CA SER A 577 1.87 -39.28 -0.01
C SER A 577 1.18 -39.11 -1.37
N PHE A 578 1.84 -38.42 -2.30
CA PHE A 578 1.40 -38.25 -3.70
C PHE A 578 1.67 -39.43 -4.64
N LEU A 579 2.48 -40.44 -4.27
CA LEU A 579 2.68 -41.65 -5.09
C LEU A 579 1.39 -42.45 -5.27
N ASP A 580 0.56 -42.46 -4.23
CA ASP A 580 -0.64 -43.27 -4.10
C ASP A 580 -1.82 -42.41 -3.60
N TYR A 581 -1.95 -41.19 -4.10
CA TYR A 581 -2.98 -40.22 -3.65
C TYR A 581 -4.41 -40.80 -3.67
N ALA A 582 -4.73 -41.64 -4.66
CA ALA A 582 -6.01 -42.33 -4.77
C ALA A 582 -6.25 -43.35 -3.64
N LYS A 583 -5.22 -44.12 -3.24
CA LYS A 583 -5.33 -45.07 -2.10
C LYS A 583 -5.50 -44.34 -0.77
N ASN A 584 -5.03 -43.10 -0.70
CA ASN A 584 -5.16 -42.20 0.45
C ASN A 584 -6.44 -41.35 0.43
N ASN A 585 -7.39 -41.61 -0.49
CA ASN A 585 -8.65 -40.87 -0.64
C ASN A 585 -8.48 -39.36 -0.86
N ILE A 586 -7.40 -38.95 -1.52
CA ILE A 586 -7.15 -37.54 -1.88
C ILE A 586 -7.81 -37.25 -3.22
N LYS A 587 -8.68 -36.24 -3.27
CA LYS A 587 -9.20 -35.70 -4.53
C LYS A 587 -8.20 -34.71 -5.10
N VAL A 588 -7.94 -34.79 -6.40
CA VAL A 588 -7.04 -33.88 -7.13
C VAL A 588 -7.82 -33.19 -8.24
N GLU A 589 -7.69 -31.87 -8.33
CA GLU A 589 -8.37 -31.05 -9.31
C GLU A 589 -7.34 -30.12 -9.97
N LEU A 590 -7.30 -30.10 -11.30
CA LEU A 590 -6.47 -29.18 -12.06
C LEU A 590 -7.21 -27.86 -12.22
N ASP A 591 -6.66 -26.81 -11.63
CA ASP A 591 -7.25 -25.47 -11.52
C ASP A 591 -6.50 -24.44 -12.39
N GLY A 592 -6.06 -24.86 -13.57
CA GLY A 592 -5.44 -24.00 -14.57
C GLY A 592 -3.92 -23.87 -14.48
N ILE A 593 -3.39 -22.84 -15.18
CA ILE A 593 -1.98 -22.47 -15.15
C ILE A 593 -1.85 -21.08 -14.51
N GLU A 594 -0.90 -20.91 -13.59
CA GLU A 594 -0.59 -19.64 -12.91
C GLU A 594 0.92 -19.36 -13.03
N THR A 595 1.34 -18.08 -13.15
CA THR A 595 2.78 -17.76 -13.10
C THR A 595 3.18 -17.53 -11.65
N ILE A 596 4.14 -18.30 -11.17
CA ILE A 596 4.74 -18.14 -9.84
C ILE A 596 6.22 -17.83 -10.04
N ASN A 597 6.69 -16.69 -9.51
CA ASN A 597 8.09 -16.25 -9.60
C ASN A 597 8.66 -16.25 -11.03
N GLY A 598 7.86 -15.82 -12.01
CA GLY A 598 8.25 -15.78 -13.43
C GLY A 598 8.19 -17.12 -14.16
N LYS A 599 7.80 -18.22 -13.48
CA LYS A 599 7.63 -19.54 -14.09
C LYS A 599 6.16 -19.88 -14.24
N ASP A 600 5.77 -20.40 -15.40
CA ASP A 600 4.44 -20.95 -15.58
C ASP A 600 4.31 -22.28 -14.83
N THR A 601 3.24 -22.41 -14.05
CA THR A 601 2.99 -23.57 -13.20
C THR A 601 1.59 -24.12 -13.42
N TYR A 602 1.45 -25.44 -13.36
CA TYR A 602 0.15 -26.07 -13.20
C TYR A 602 -0.34 -25.93 -11.76
N LYS A 603 -1.53 -25.37 -11.59
CA LYS A 603 -2.20 -25.23 -10.29
C LYS A 603 -3.05 -26.47 -10.04
N ILE A 604 -2.71 -27.24 -9.02
CA ILE A 604 -3.47 -28.43 -8.60
C ILE A 604 -4.00 -28.22 -7.20
N VAL A 605 -5.31 -28.34 -7.03
CA VAL A 605 -5.97 -28.31 -5.73
C VAL A 605 -6.18 -29.74 -5.25
N THR A 606 -5.67 -30.07 -4.07
CA THR A 606 -5.92 -31.34 -3.40
C THR A 606 -6.89 -31.17 -2.24
N THR A 607 -7.85 -32.08 -2.11
CA THR A 607 -8.74 -32.17 -0.95
C THR A 607 -8.52 -33.49 -0.24
N ILE A 608 -8.06 -33.45 1.01
CA ILE A 608 -7.87 -34.65 1.84
C ILE A 608 -9.20 -35.06 2.53
N PRO A 609 -9.30 -36.26 3.12
CA PRO A 609 -10.57 -36.76 3.71
C PRO A 609 -11.19 -35.87 4.80
N SER A 610 -10.41 -35.06 5.49
CA SER A 610 -10.92 -34.06 6.46
C SER A 610 -11.69 -32.91 5.79
N GLY A 611 -11.63 -32.78 4.45
CA GLY A 611 -12.19 -31.68 3.69
C GLY A 611 -11.23 -30.50 3.50
N LYS A 612 -10.06 -30.54 4.14
CA LYS A 612 -9.02 -29.51 4.00
C LYS A 612 -8.48 -29.46 2.56
N LYS A 613 -8.42 -28.25 2.00
CA LYS A 613 -7.87 -27.97 0.67
C LYS A 613 -6.45 -27.42 0.77
N THR A 614 -5.61 -27.87 -0.15
CA THR A 614 -4.24 -27.37 -0.37
C THR A 614 -4.03 -27.17 -1.86
N THR A 615 -3.47 -26.02 -2.24
CA THR A 615 -3.10 -25.70 -3.62
C THR A 615 -1.62 -25.95 -3.83
N HIS A 616 -1.26 -26.64 -4.89
CA HIS A 616 0.10 -27.00 -5.28
C HIS A 616 0.40 -26.42 -6.65
N TYR A 617 1.61 -25.87 -6.81
CA TYR A 617 2.06 -25.27 -8.05
C TYR A 617 3.27 -26.03 -8.59
N TYR A 618 3.10 -26.65 -9.76
CA TYR A 618 4.13 -27.46 -10.42
C TYR A 618 4.67 -26.73 -11.64
N ASP A 619 5.97 -26.45 -11.64
CA ASP A 619 6.68 -25.82 -12.76
C ASP A 619 6.51 -26.63 -14.06
N LYS A 620 6.07 -25.97 -15.14
CA LYS A 620 5.82 -26.63 -16.42
C LYS A 620 7.10 -27.17 -17.07
N GLU A 621 8.25 -26.52 -16.84
CA GLU A 621 9.52 -26.90 -17.48
C GLU A 621 10.19 -28.04 -16.71
N THR A 622 10.29 -27.91 -15.40
CA THR A 622 11.03 -28.85 -14.56
C THR A 622 10.16 -29.95 -13.95
N SER A 623 8.83 -29.78 -13.98
CA SER A 623 7.83 -30.60 -13.27
C SER A 623 7.98 -30.58 -11.75
N PHE A 624 8.89 -29.78 -11.18
CA PHE A 624 9.04 -29.67 -9.72
C PHE A 624 7.89 -28.87 -9.11
N LYS A 625 7.47 -29.27 -7.92
CA LYS A 625 6.57 -28.46 -7.10
C LYS A 625 7.37 -27.26 -6.56
N ILE A 626 6.98 -26.04 -6.90
CA ILE A 626 7.70 -24.83 -6.49
C ILE A 626 6.97 -24.03 -5.42
N ARG A 627 5.66 -24.25 -5.25
CA ARG A 627 4.87 -23.61 -4.19
C ARG A 627 3.74 -24.51 -3.71
N GLU A 628 3.44 -24.39 -2.43
CA GLU A 628 2.25 -24.94 -1.79
C GLU A 628 1.53 -23.82 -1.01
N VAL A 629 0.20 -23.76 -1.09
CA VAL A 629 -0.62 -22.79 -0.37
C VAL A 629 -1.72 -23.53 0.36
N ASN A 630 -1.86 -23.30 1.65
CA ASN A 630 -2.95 -23.85 2.46
C ASN A 630 -3.47 -22.80 3.45
N THR A 631 -4.52 -23.18 4.18
CA THR A 631 -5.12 -22.35 5.20
C THR A 631 -4.85 -22.93 6.58
N ILE A 632 -4.45 -22.08 7.53
CA ILE A 632 -4.24 -22.43 8.93
C ILE A 632 -5.30 -21.71 9.77
N ASN A 633 -6.03 -22.47 10.58
CA ASN A 633 -6.90 -21.93 11.61
C ASN A 633 -6.09 -21.73 12.89
N SER A 634 -6.02 -20.51 13.39
CA SER A 634 -5.43 -20.20 14.69
C SER A 634 -6.44 -19.48 15.59
N PRO A 635 -6.20 -19.41 16.92
CA PRO A 635 -7.04 -18.63 17.83
C PRO A 635 -7.17 -17.15 17.45
N GLN A 636 -6.25 -16.63 16.62
CA GLN A 636 -6.21 -15.24 16.16
C GLN A 636 -6.94 -15.04 14.81
N GLY A 637 -7.43 -16.11 14.19
CA GLY A 637 -8.14 -16.08 12.92
C GLY A 637 -7.62 -17.11 11.92
N ILE A 638 -8.15 -17.02 10.71
CA ILE A 638 -7.77 -17.87 9.59
C ILE A 638 -6.66 -17.18 8.81
N PHE A 639 -5.51 -17.85 8.65
CA PHE A 639 -4.35 -17.33 7.94
C PHE A 639 -4.05 -18.16 6.70
N THR A 640 -3.58 -17.51 5.63
CA THR A 640 -2.99 -18.22 4.48
C THR A 640 -1.53 -18.52 4.79
N GLN A 641 -1.12 -19.77 4.60
CA GLN A 641 0.26 -20.21 4.63
C GLN A 641 0.70 -20.51 3.20
N THR A 642 1.82 -19.91 2.81
CA THR A 642 2.52 -20.18 1.55
C THR A 642 3.86 -20.84 1.87
N ILE A 643 4.22 -21.90 1.16
CA ILE A 643 5.52 -22.57 1.25
C ILE A 643 6.14 -22.60 -0.14
N ASP A 644 7.19 -21.81 -0.34
CA ASP A 644 8.02 -21.83 -1.55
C ASP A 644 9.14 -22.86 -1.43
N LEU A 645 9.34 -23.63 -2.50
CA LEU A 645 10.32 -24.72 -2.60
C LEU A 645 11.31 -24.38 -3.71
N ASP A 646 12.59 -24.42 -3.39
CA ASP A 646 13.67 -24.05 -4.31
C ASP A 646 14.94 -24.88 -4.06
N ASP A 647 15.93 -24.72 -4.95
CA ASP A 647 17.24 -25.37 -4.88
C ASP A 647 17.15 -26.91 -4.83
N TYR A 648 16.47 -27.51 -5.82
CA TYR A 648 16.35 -28.96 -5.92
C TYR A 648 17.70 -29.65 -6.17
N LYS A 649 18.10 -30.57 -5.29
CA LYS A 649 19.37 -31.32 -5.38
C LYS A 649 19.14 -32.82 -5.33
N GLU A 650 20.12 -33.56 -5.84
CA GLU A 650 20.10 -35.01 -5.84
C GLU A 650 20.54 -35.59 -4.50
N VAL A 651 19.75 -36.54 -3.99
CA VAL A 651 20.02 -37.30 -2.76
C VAL A 651 19.57 -38.74 -2.98
N ASP A 652 20.50 -39.68 -2.90
CA ASP A 652 20.26 -41.13 -3.02
C ASP A 652 19.42 -41.54 -4.24
N GLY A 653 19.59 -40.85 -5.37
CA GLY A 653 18.85 -41.10 -6.62
C GLY A 653 17.46 -40.47 -6.67
N THR A 654 17.15 -39.53 -5.76
CA THR A 654 15.92 -38.71 -5.79
C THR A 654 16.27 -37.22 -5.83
N LYS A 655 15.38 -36.35 -6.31
CA LYS A 655 15.55 -34.89 -6.23
C LYS A 655 14.72 -34.32 -5.08
N GLN A 656 15.33 -33.51 -4.21
CA GLN A 656 14.72 -32.93 -3.02
C GLN A 656 15.00 -31.41 -2.96
N PRO A 657 14.05 -30.57 -2.51
CA PRO A 657 14.28 -29.14 -2.32
C PRO A 657 15.22 -28.89 -1.14
N TYR A 658 16.22 -28.03 -1.31
CA TYR A 658 17.14 -27.63 -0.25
C TYR A 658 16.84 -26.27 0.38
N LYS A 659 15.94 -25.49 -0.22
CA LYS A 659 15.52 -24.20 0.30
C LYS A 659 14.00 -24.14 0.40
N LEU A 660 13.52 -23.79 1.59
CA LEU A 660 12.11 -23.63 1.89
C LEU A 660 11.86 -22.23 2.44
N THR A 661 10.92 -21.49 1.87
CA THR A 661 10.47 -20.21 2.42
C THR A 661 9.00 -20.33 2.79
N GLN A 662 8.71 -20.29 4.08
CA GLN A 662 7.34 -20.34 4.60
C GLN A 662 6.89 -18.92 4.97
N SER A 663 5.73 -18.51 4.46
CA SER A 663 5.10 -17.22 4.77
C SER A 663 3.73 -17.46 5.41
N VAL A 664 3.48 -16.88 6.59
CA VAL A 664 2.18 -16.93 7.29
C VAL A 664 1.86 -15.53 7.81
N GLY A 665 0.89 -14.85 7.18
CA GLY A 665 0.62 -13.45 7.47
C GLY A 665 1.88 -12.59 7.30
N PRO A 666 2.25 -11.72 8.28
CA PRO A 666 3.45 -10.87 8.18
C PRO A 666 4.77 -11.61 8.47
N GLN A 667 4.72 -12.89 8.86
CA GLN A 667 5.91 -13.65 9.24
C GLN A 667 6.43 -14.47 8.05
N VAL A 668 7.72 -14.32 7.77
CA VAL A 668 8.45 -15.10 6.76
C VAL A 668 9.56 -15.87 7.46
N ILE A 669 9.63 -17.18 7.19
CA ILE A 669 10.61 -18.11 7.74
C ILE A 669 11.35 -18.76 6.57
N ALA A 670 12.64 -18.49 6.44
CA ALA A 670 13.51 -19.16 5.49
C ALA A 670 14.26 -20.31 6.19
N LEU A 671 14.12 -21.51 5.64
CA LEU A 671 14.78 -22.73 6.10
C LEU A 671 15.68 -23.28 4.99
N GLU A 672 16.90 -23.63 5.36
CA GLU A 672 17.84 -24.35 4.50
C GLU A 672 18.00 -25.77 5.01
N VAL A 673 17.93 -26.75 4.10
CA VAL A 673 18.20 -28.15 4.41
C VAL A 673 19.70 -28.33 4.62
N THR A 674 20.07 -28.87 5.78
CA THR A 674 21.47 -29.21 6.11
C THR A 674 21.79 -30.66 5.86
N SER A 675 20.81 -31.56 5.97
CA SER A 675 20.99 -33.00 5.78
C SER A 675 19.68 -33.66 5.37
N ILE A 676 19.78 -34.63 4.45
CA ILE A 676 18.71 -35.58 4.13
C ILE A 676 19.32 -36.98 4.19
N LYS A 677 18.67 -37.90 4.90
CA LYS A 677 19.06 -39.31 5.01
C LYS A 677 17.85 -40.18 4.72
N MET A 678 18.03 -41.24 3.94
CA MET A 678 16.96 -42.18 3.58
C MET A 678 17.41 -43.62 3.82
N ASN A 679 16.47 -44.50 4.17
CA ASN A 679 16.71 -45.94 4.35
C ASN A 679 17.83 -46.27 5.35
N ILE A 680 17.90 -45.50 6.44
CA ILE A 680 18.90 -45.67 7.49
C ILE A 680 18.42 -46.61 8.61
N GLY A 681 17.20 -47.12 8.53
CA GLY A 681 16.65 -48.05 9.51
C GLY A 681 16.32 -47.34 10.82
N LEU A 682 15.54 -46.25 10.75
CA LEU A 682 15.12 -45.49 11.93
C LEU A 682 14.51 -46.39 13.02
N ASN A 683 14.98 -46.21 14.25
CA ASN A 683 14.54 -46.98 15.41
C ASN A 683 13.09 -46.61 15.80
N ASP A 684 12.24 -47.61 16.03
CA ASP A 684 10.83 -47.39 16.36
C ASP A 684 10.61 -46.62 17.67
N SER A 685 11.54 -46.72 18.63
CA SER A 685 11.51 -45.95 19.88
C SER A 685 11.51 -44.43 19.68
N MET A 686 11.89 -43.93 18.51
CA MET A 686 11.80 -42.49 18.16
C MET A 686 10.35 -42.02 18.01
N PHE A 687 9.44 -42.93 17.68
CA PHE A 687 8.03 -42.65 17.38
C PHE A 687 7.09 -43.07 18.52
N GLU A 688 7.62 -43.62 19.61
CA GLU A 688 6.82 -44.06 20.75
C GLU A 688 6.37 -42.87 21.60
N LEU A 689 5.07 -42.83 21.91
CA LEU A 689 4.49 -41.88 22.84
C LEU A 689 4.84 -42.31 24.28
N LYS A 690 5.90 -41.74 24.85
CA LYS A 690 6.42 -42.11 26.19
C LYS A 690 5.53 -41.73 27.37
#